data_AF-A0A5E7ZSQ0-F1
#
_entry.id   AF-A0A5E7ZSQ0-F1
#
_cell.length_a   1.000
_cell.length_b   1.000
_cell.length_c   1.000
_cell.angle_alpha   90.00
_cell.angle_beta   90.00
_cell.angle_gamma   90.00
#
_symmetry.space_group_name_H-M   'P 1'
#
loop_
_entity.id
_entity.type
_entity.pdbx_description
1 polymer ?
#
loop_
_entity_poly.entity_id
_entity_poly.type
_entity_poly.pdbx_seq_one_letter_code
_entity_poly.pdbx_strand_id
1 'polypeptide(L)'
;MTTPPPLLAAMLFSGTWRDYQARVLAEMDGLLDDGRLHIVAAPGSGKTVLGLEAMRRLGRPAIVLSPSLTIRNQWQDRLVPLFLPKLGDHRAEISRDLTAPGSMTLGTYQALHAAWSRNAPFAELAALGPATLILDECHHLRREWWNALFALRDVLPDLVIVALTATPPYDASGGEWARYEQLCGPIDTEIGVPELVRNGDLAPHQDFVHVSDAEGDLVPVLMRRRAAVFALMDEVMADAALPAIIRSHPFIAEPFRHEEAILEAPEHLSAMLFYLAAREGAEALPEEPLVLLGVKGEPVPEFNHFWLEPMLECLLHRNIGPWRLEDARKEAWKRALSAGGLVSNKRVDFSESVDLARVLAGSTGKLASITAIARCESAALGDVLRMAVLSDHVRAAELPASPDAPFAPAKLGVVPIFETLRRAGIDAPLGVLTGTLVIVPDSARGVCAEAAQALRIPCDDLTFTPLKGAPGYCKLDFASAADRGRVALITRLVEQGHIRILIGTQALLGEGWDAPALNALVLASNAASFMLSNQMRGRAIRTDPARPDKVANIWHLATRDPTALEGHGGDVTRLERRFSMFDGIAEDGSAVIENGIARIGLDLAQPAATLNEDTLRRAYVRRITAESWRRSLGAGTARAQTREVAEVSGDTGSASVYLRGTLQSTVLASVGGAVMTAGLSVRGLTDLGTVAAIGGGAGMLYALPGLWNSARLWLRNGTLERRLRQVAEVLVEGLARVGALSRPASAYTIRVEESLKGKRAVTIEGGTRADGHAFVGAFAELLGPVENPRYILKREDKALGFHRIDYHTVPQALAKRKEDAEDFLALWTHRIGAARLVFVRSKHGRRVLLRARAKSLAAGLRRPVERRSMWL
;
A
#
# COMPACT_ATOMS: atom_id res chain seq x y z
N MET A 1 -23.77 26.88 -28.81
CA MET A 1 -24.33 26.43 -27.52
C MET A 1 -25.56 25.59 -27.83
N THR A 2 -25.44 24.27 -27.73
CA THR A 2 -26.56 23.33 -27.83
C THR A 2 -27.47 23.50 -26.62
N THR A 3 -28.78 23.52 -26.82
CA THR A 3 -29.76 23.52 -25.73
C THR A 3 -29.56 22.25 -24.89
N PRO A 4 -29.42 22.34 -23.55
CA PRO A 4 -29.20 21.16 -22.73
C PRO A 4 -30.40 20.21 -22.83
N PRO A 5 -30.19 18.88 -22.76
CA PRO A 5 -31.28 17.91 -22.72
C PRO A 5 -32.32 18.25 -21.64
N PRO A 6 -33.63 18.04 -21.89
CA PRO A 6 -34.69 18.41 -20.96
C PRO A 6 -34.51 17.82 -19.55
N LEU A 7 -34.06 16.57 -19.44
CA LEU A 7 -33.68 15.95 -18.16
C LEU A 7 -32.66 16.79 -17.39
N LEU A 8 -31.57 17.22 -18.04
CA LEU A 8 -30.48 17.96 -17.39
C LEU A 8 -30.90 19.38 -17.02
N ALA A 9 -31.72 20.02 -17.87
CA ALA A 9 -32.28 21.34 -17.58
C ALA A 9 -33.21 21.33 -16.36
N ALA A 10 -33.91 20.22 -16.12
CA ALA A 10 -34.83 20.06 -14.99
C ALA A 10 -34.13 19.67 -13.67
N MET A 11 -32.87 19.24 -13.70
CA MET A 11 -32.13 18.85 -12.50
C MET A 11 -31.85 20.06 -11.62
N LEU A 12 -32.25 19.98 -10.35
CA LEU A 12 -31.92 20.97 -9.32
C LEU A 12 -31.52 20.26 -8.05
N PHE A 13 -30.28 20.46 -7.62
CA PHE A 13 -29.82 19.89 -6.36
C PHE A 13 -30.62 20.51 -5.20
N SER A 14 -31.30 19.66 -4.45
CA SER A 14 -32.18 20.05 -3.33
C SER A 14 -31.47 20.10 -1.97
N GLY A 15 -30.21 19.70 -1.91
CA GLY A 15 -29.41 19.70 -0.68
C GLY A 15 -28.50 20.94 -0.56
N THR A 16 -27.71 20.98 0.50
CA THR A 16 -26.61 21.94 0.68
C THR A 16 -25.29 21.31 0.24
N TRP A 17 -24.50 22.06 -0.53
CA TRP A 17 -23.16 21.63 -0.91
C TRP A 17 -22.23 21.66 0.29
N ARG A 18 -21.46 20.59 0.47
CA ARG A 18 -20.39 20.52 1.47
C ARG A 18 -19.20 21.35 1.00
N ASP A 19 -18.39 21.88 1.92
CA ASP A 19 -17.30 22.82 1.59
C ASP A 19 -16.36 22.31 0.48
N TYR A 20 -15.94 21.04 0.55
CA TYR A 20 -15.08 20.43 -0.46
C TYR A 20 -15.79 20.19 -1.79
N GLN A 21 -17.09 19.90 -1.77
CA GLN A 21 -17.89 19.74 -2.99
C GLN A 21 -18.06 21.10 -3.68
N ALA A 22 -18.37 22.13 -2.90
CA ALA A 22 -18.48 23.50 -3.40
C ALA A 22 -17.16 23.98 -4.01
N ARG A 23 -16.02 23.67 -3.37
CA ARG A 23 -14.67 23.96 -3.91
C ARG A 23 -14.44 23.27 -5.26
N VAL A 24 -14.63 21.95 -5.34
CA VAL A 24 -14.48 21.18 -6.59
C VAL A 24 -15.34 21.77 -7.70
N LEU A 25 -16.59 22.09 -7.38
CA LEU A 25 -17.55 22.65 -8.33
C LEU A 25 -17.20 24.08 -8.74
N ALA A 26 -16.61 24.90 -7.87
CA ALA A 26 -16.19 26.26 -8.20
C ALA A 26 -14.95 26.28 -9.10
N GLU A 27 -14.06 25.29 -8.95
CA GLU A 27 -12.84 25.14 -9.75
C GLU A 27 -13.08 24.38 -11.06
N MET A 28 -14.21 23.67 -11.19
CA MET A 28 -14.52 22.75 -12.27
C MET A 28 -14.33 23.34 -13.68
N ASP A 29 -14.72 24.59 -13.91
CA ASP A 29 -14.60 25.23 -15.24
C ASP A 29 -13.13 25.38 -15.67
N GLY A 30 -12.20 25.59 -14.73
CA GLY A 30 -10.76 25.65 -15.01
C GLY A 30 -10.05 24.30 -14.97
N LEU A 31 -10.69 23.26 -14.39
CA LEU A 31 -10.16 21.89 -14.40
C LEU A 31 -10.42 21.18 -15.74
N LEU A 32 -11.41 21.63 -16.50
CA LEU A 32 -11.85 21.03 -17.77
C LEU A 32 -11.09 21.52 -19.01
N ASP A 33 -9.96 22.23 -18.85
CA ASP A 33 -9.18 22.81 -19.96
C ASP A 33 -8.69 21.76 -20.98
N ASP A 34 -8.44 20.52 -20.55
CA ASP A 34 -8.05 19.39 -21.41
C ASP A 34 -9.23 18.47 -21.79
N GLY A 35 -10.46 18.86 -21.42
CA GLY A 35 -11.68 18.07 -21.60
C GLY A 35 -11.84 16.92 -20.60
N ARG A 36 -11.07 16.88 -19.51
CA ARG A 36 -11.12 15.81 -18.51
C ARG A 36 -11.30 16.39 -17.12
N LEU A 37 -11.96 15.63 -16.26
CA LEU A 37 -12.13 15.94 -14.85
C LEU A 37 -11.97 14.65 -14.05
N HIS A 38 -10.88 14.54 -13.31
CA HIS A 38 -10.54 13.36 -12.54
C HIS A 38 -10.60 13.65 -11.04
N ILE A 39 -11.65 13.14 -10.41
CA ILE A 39 -11.92 13.34 -8.98
C ILE A 39 -11.66 12.03 -8.24
N VAL A 40 -10.67 12.08 -7.35
CA VAL A 40 -10.46 11.06 -6.33
C VAL A 40 -11.23 11.48 -5.09
N ALA A 41 -12.11 10.62 -4.58
CA ALA A 41 -12.83 10.95 -3.36
C ALA A 41 -13.12 9.71 -2.53
N ALA A 42 -12.69 9.76 -1.27
CA ALA A 42 -12.88 8.68 -0.33
C ALA A 42 -14.37 8.27 -0.22
N PRO A 43 -14.68 7.01 0.14
CA PRO A 43 -16.05 6.57 0.33
C PRO A 43 -16.80 7.50 1.31
N GLY A 44 -18.06 7.85 0.99
CA GLY A 44 -18.87 8.78 1.81
C GLY A 44 -18.80 10.26 1.39
N SER A 45 -17.86 10.64 0.53
CA SER A 45 -17.72 12.00 -0.04
C SER A 45 -18.87 12.47 -0.93
N GLY A 46 -19.73 11.55 -1.40
CA GLY A 46 -20.81 11.88 -2.32
C GLY A 46 -20.37 11.97 -3.80
N LYS A 47 -19.42 11.13 -4.24
CA LYS A 47 -18.96 11.01 -5.65
C LYS A 47 -20.10 11.04 -6.68
N THR A 48 -21.14 10.24 -6.46
CA THR A 48 -22.31 10.18 -7.36
C THR A 48 -23.03 11.53 -7.45
N VAL A 49 -23.14 12.27 -6.35
CA VAL A 49 -23.78 13.60 -6.32
C VAL A 49 -22.93 14.62 -7.07
N LEU A 50 -21.60 14.59 -6.88
CA LEU A 50 -20.66 15.41 -7.64
C LEU A 50 -20.74 15.10 -9.15
N GLY A 51 -20.78 13.82 -9.52
CA GLY A 51 -20.89 13.40 -10.91
C GLY A 51 -22.20 13.81 -11.57
N LEU A 52 -23.33 13.72 -10.85
CA LEU A 52 -24.63 14.21 -11.33
C LEU A 52 -24.64 15.72 -11.56
N GLU A 53 -23.99 16.49 -10.68
CA GLU A 53 -23.87 17.94 -10.85
C GLU A 53 -22.90 18.34 -11.95
N ALA A 54 -21.77 17.63 -12.10
CA ALA A 54 -20.84 17.83 -13.21
C ALA A 54 -21.54 17.59 -14.55
N MET A 55 -22.30 16.48 -14.66
CA MET A 55 -23.15 16.18 -15.82
C MET A 55 -24.13 17.31 -16.13
N ARG A 56 -24.83 17.82 -15.12
CA ARG A 56 -25.80 18.90 -15.26
C ARG A 56 -25.15 20.18 -15.78
N ARG A 57 -24.02 20.59 -15.21
CA ARG A 57 -23.29 21.81 -15.59
C ARG A 57 -22.71 21.74 -16.99
N LEU A 58 -22.20 20.57 -17.38
CA LEU A 58 -21.72 20.32 -18.75
C LEU A 58 -22.86 20.41 -19.78
N GLY A 59 -24.10 20.05 -19.39
CA GLY A 59 -25.29 20.22 -20.20
C GLY A 59 -25.32 19.37 -21.48
N ARG A 60 -24.52 18.29 -21.52
CA ARG A 60 -24.39 17.35 -22.65
C ARG A 60 -25.00 15.99 -22.29
N PRO A 61 -25.56 15.22 -23.23
CA PRO A 61 -25.95 13.83 -22.99
C PRO A 61 -24.82 13.03 -22.33
N ALA A 62 -25.16 12.18 -21.37
CA ALA A 62 -24.17 11.52 -20.53
C ALA A 62 -24.25 9.99 -20.58
N ILE A 63 -23.08 9.36 -20.68
CA ILE A 63 -22.91 7.91 -20.61
C ILE A 63 -22.20 7.62 -19.29
N VAL A 64 -22.88 6.95 -18.37
CA VAL A 64 -22.33 6.57 -17.07
C VAL A 64 -21.99 5.08 -17.10
N LEU A 65 -20.72 4.75 -16.84
CA LEU A 65 -20.24 3.38 -16.77
C LEU A 65 -19.83 3.03 -15.35
N SER A 66 -20.42 1.97 -14.81
CA SER A 66 -20.14 1.47 -13.46
C SER A 66 -19.60 0.02 -13.49
N PRO A 67 -18.89 -0.44 -12.44
CA PRO A 67 -18.34 -1.80 -12.41
C PRO A 67 -19.39 -2.89 -12.19
N SER A 68 -20.51 -2.58 -11.54
CA SER A 68 -21.57 -3.54 -11.25
C SER A 68 -22.98 -2.96 -11.45
N LEU A 69 -23.98 -3.84 -11.58
CA LEU A 69 -25.39 -3.44 -11.67
C LEU A 69 -25.87 -2.70 -10.43
N THR A 70 -25.37 -3.07 -9.25
CA THR A 70 -25.70 -2.41 -7.98
C THR A 70 -25.24 -0.96 -7.99
N ILE A 71 -23.99 -0.69 -8.37
CA ILE A 71 -23.45 0.68 -8.42
C ILE A 71 -24.13 1.50 -9.52
N ARG A 72 -24.37 0.89 -10.70
CA ARG A 72 -25.14 1.54 -11.78
C ARG A 72 -26.51 2.00 -11.29
N ASN A 73 -27.23 1.17 -10.54
CA ASN A 73 -28.57 1.53 -10.05
C ASN A 73 -28.51 2.65 -8.99
N GLN A 74 -27.42 2.75 -8.21
CA GLN A 74 -27.25 3.85 -7.23
C GLN A 74 -27.26 5.23 -7.88
N TRP A 75 -26.81 5.37 -9.13
CA TRP A 75 -26.89 6.65 -9.85
C TRP A 75 -28.34 7.12 -10.01
N GLN A 76 -29.24 6.20 -10.36
CA GLN A 76 -30.67 6.51 -10.47
C GLN A 76 -31.31 6.74 -9.10
N ASP A 77 -30.95 5.93 -8.09
CA ASP A 77 -31.46 6.06 -6.72
C ASP A 77 -30.95 7.32 -6.00
N ARG A 78 -29.90 7.96 -6.51
CA ARG A 78 -29.41 9.27 -6.02
C ARG A 78 -30.00 10.42 -6.81
N LEU A 79 -30.21 10.26 -8.11
CA LEU A 79 -30.90 11.25 -8.96
C LEU A 79 -32.29 11.58 -8.38
N VAL A 80 -33.04 10.54 -8.00
CA VAL A 80 -34.32 10.66 -7.29
C VAL A 80 -34.10 10.24 -5.85
N PRO A 81 -34.13 11.14 -4.85
CA PRO A 81 -34.88 12.41 -4.79
C PRO A 81 -34.03 13.68 -4.92
N LEU A 82 -32.69 13.59 -5.00
CA LEU A 82 -31.81 14.73 -4.73
C LEU A 82 -31.80 15.80 -5.83
N PHE A 83 -31.95 15.40 -7.09
CA PHE A 83 -31.93 16.32 -8.25
C PHE A 83 -33.28 16.42 -8.95
N LEU A 84 -34.06 15.33 -8.93
CA LEU A 84 -35.36 15.24 -9.58
C LEU A 84 -36.36 14.53 -8.64
N PRO A 85 -37.09 15.28 -7.80
CA PRO A 85 -38.08 14.70 -6.88
C PRO A 85 -39.21 13.94 -7.59
N LYS A 86 -39.52 14.29 -8.85
CA LYS A 86 -40.49 13.59 -9.70
C LYS A 86 -39.83 13.20 -11.03
N LEU A 87 -39.68 11.91 -11.26
CA LEU A 87 -39.11 11.37 -12.50
C LEU A 87 -40.08 11.44 -13.70
N GLY A 88 -41.38 11.57 -13.44
CA GLY A 88 -42.53 11.46 -14.36
C GLY A 88 -42.19 11.52 -15.84
N ASP A 89 -42.11 12.74 -16.37
CA ASP A 89 -41.99 13.00 -17.82
C ASP A 89 -40.59 12.69 -18.37
N HIS A 90 -39.57 12.61 -17.51
CA HIS A 90 -38.17 12.41 -17.89
C HIS A 90 -37.71 10.95 -17.86
N ARG A 91 -38.57 10.00 -17.47
CA ARG A 91 -38.20 8.58 -17.38
C ARG A 91 -37.72 8.01 -18.72
N ALA A 92 -38.32 8.44 -19.82
CA ALA A 92 -37.95 8.01 -21.17
C ALA A 92 -36.55 8.50 -21.59
N GLU A 93 -36.01 9.51 -20.90
CA GLU A 93 -34.68 10.07 -21.16
C GLU A 93 -33.55 9.29 -20.46
N ILE A 94 -33.89 8.37 -19.54
CA ILE A 94 -32.92 7.53 -18.84
C ILE A 94 -32.91 6.13 -19.46
N SER A 95 -31.84 5.82 -20.20
CA SER A 95 -31.64 4.50 -20.80
C SER A 95 -30.73 3.62 -19.96
N ARG A 96 -30.93 2.31 -20.05
CA ARG A 96 -30.01 1.28 -19.52
C ARG A 96 -29.45 0.39 -20.64
N ASP A 97 -29.72 0.75 -21.88
CA ASP A 97 -29.31 0.04 -23.08
C ASP A 97 -28.32 0.91 -23.85
N LEU A 98 -27.10 0.38 -24.08
CA LEU A 98 -26.06 1.08 -24.82
C LEU A 98 -26.35 1.17 -26.32
N THR A 99 -27.31 0.37 -26.82
CA THR A 99 -27.79 0.38 -28.22
C THR A 99 -29.08 1.20 -28.40
N ALA A 100 -29.58 1.83 -27.33
CA ALA A 100 -30.69 2.75 -27.41
C ALA A 100 -30.47 3.87 -26.39
N PRO A 101 -29.47 4.73 -26.61
CA PRO A 101 -29.08 5.73 -25.61
C PRO A 101 -30.14 6.82 -25.43
N GLY A 102 -30.24 7.32 -24.20
CA GLY A 102 -31.04 8.50 -23.84
C GLY A 102 -30.15 9.67 -23.38
N SER A 103 -30.78 10.75 -22.90
CA SER A 103 -30.09 11.91 -22.29
C SER A 103 -29.12 11.49 -21.16
N MET A 104 -29.49 10.45 -20.41
CA MET A 104 -28.62 9.78 -19.43
C MET A 104 -28.65 8.28 -19.68
N THR A 105 -27.51 7.70 -20.08
CA THR A 105 -27.38 6.28 -20.39
C THR A 105 -26.54 5.58 -19.32
N LEU A 106 -27.14 4.61 -18.62
CA LEU A 106 -26.52 3.87 -17.52
C LEU A 106 -26.07 2.48 -17.97
N GLY A 107 -24.76 2.28 -18.09
CA GLY A 107 -24.14 1.02 -18.51
C GLY A 107 -23.21 0.42 -17.46
N THR A 108 -22.74 -0.81 -17.71
CA THR A 108 -21.61 -1.39 -16.98
C THR A 108 -20.41 -1.57 -17.92
N TYR A 109 -19.19 -1.58 -17.38
CA TYR A 109 -17.99 -1.86 -18.18
C TYR A 109 -18.08 -3.20 -18.91
N GLN A 110 -18.65 -4.21 -18.24
CA GLN A 110 -18.90 -5.52 -18.85
C GLN A 110 -19.89 -5.45 -20.01
N ALA A 111 -20.97 -4.66 -19.89
CA ALA A 111 -21.94 -4.48 -20.97
C ALA A 111 -21.30 -3.77 -22.18
N LEU A 112 -20.48 -2.74 -21.93
CA LEU A 112 -19.72 -2.06 -22.98
C LEU A 112 -18.78 -3.01 -23.70
N HIS A 113 -17.98 -3.78 -22.95
CA HIS A 113 -17.06 -4.77 -23.53
C HIS A 113 -17.82 -5.83 -24.34
N ALA A 114 -18.94 -6.33 -23.84
CA ALA A 114 -19.77 -7.31 -24.57
C ALA A 114 -20.35 -6.74 -25.87
N ALA A 115 -20.75 -5.46 -25.89
CA ALA A 115 -21.18 -4.77 -27.11
C ALA A 115 -20.02 -4.64 -28.10
N TRP A 116 -18.85 -4.19 -27.63
CA TRP A 116 -17.64 -4.04 -28.43
C TRP A 116 -17.15 -5.38 -29.03
N SER A 117 -17.09 -6.45 -28.23
CA SER A 117 -16.67 -7.78 -28.71
C SER A 117 -17.60 -8.38 -29.77
N ARG A 118 -18.88 -7.97 -29.79
CA ARG A 118 -19.84 -8.35 -30.82
C ARG A 118 -19.81 -7.42 -32.04
N ASN A 119 -18.81 -6.54 -32.12
CA ASN A 119 -18.64 -5.55 -33.18
C ASN A 119 -19.88 -4.64 -33.34
N ALA A 120 -20.59 -4.37 -32.25
CA ALA A 120 -21.71 -3.45 -32.28
C ALA A 120 -21.19 -2.07 -32.69
N PRO A 121 -21.79 -1.42 -33.70
CA PRO A 121 -21.37 -0.08 -34.08
C PRO A 121 -21.74 0.86 -32.93
N PHE A 122 -20.77 1.54 -32.34
CA PHE A 122 -21.02 2.65 -31.40
C PHE A 122 -21.66 3.87 -32.08
N ALA A 123 -22.27 3.69 -33.26
CA ALA A 123 -22.88 4.73 -34.07
C ALA A 123 -24.04 5.41 -33.35
N GLU A 124 -24.87 4.68 -32.60
CA GLU A 124 -25.97 5.27 -31.83
C GLU A 124 -25.46 6.12 -30.67
N LEU A 125 -24.37 5.69 -30.00
CA LEU A 125 -23.70 6.50 -28.98
C LEU A 125 -23.02 7.73 -29.60
N ALA A 126 -22.40 7.60 -30.77
CA ALA A 126 -21.81 8.71 -31.51
C ALA A 126 -22.86 9.71 -32.02
N ALA A 127 -24.07 9.23 -32.33
CA ALA A 127 -25.19 10.06 -32.78
C ALA A 127 -25.74 10.98 -31.67
N LEU A 128 -25.35 10.77 -30.41
CA LEU A 128 -25.65 11.72 -29.31
C LEU A 128 -24.94 13.07 -29.51
N GLY A 129 -23.89 13.14 -30.33
CA GLY A 129 -23.08 14.34 -30.52
C GLY A 129 -22.09 14.58 -29.37
N PRO A 130 -21.78 15.84 -29.03
CA PRO A 130 -20.95 16.16 -27.87
C PRO A 130 -21.52 15.54 -26.60
N ALA A 131 -20.77 14.64 -25.97
CA ALA A 131 -21.24 13.83 -24.85
C ALA A 131 -20.29 13.92 -23.66
N THR A 132 -20.81 13.58 -22.48
CA THR A 132 -20.03 13.40 -21.26
C THR A 132 -19.90 11.90 -20.96
N LEU A 133 -18.69 11.38 -20.88
CA LEU A 133 -18.42 10.02 -20.43
C LEU A 133 -18.03 10.04 -18.96
N ILE A 134 -18.88 9.44 -18.12
CA ILE A 134 -18.63 9.33 -16.68
C ILE A 134 -18.13 7.92 -16.37
N LEU A 135 -16.90 7.82 -15.87
CA LEU A 135 -16.26 6.57 -15.46
C LEU A 135 -16.31 6.46 -13.94
N ASP A 136 -17.22 5.63 -13.43
CA ASP A 136 -17.37 5.40 -11.99
C ASP A 136 -16.51 4.22 -11.53
N GLU A 137 -15.85 4.39 -10.38
CA GLU A 137 -14.84 3.49 -9.81
C GLU A 137 -13.83 2.98 -10.85
N CYS A 138 -13.25 3.91 -11.62
CA CYS A 138 -12.34 3.63 -12.74
C CYS A 138 -11.04 2.88 -12.35
N HIS A 139 -10.80 2.66 -11.05
CA HIS A 139 -9.71 1.79 -10.58
C HIS A 139 -9.97 0.28 -10.77
N HIS A 140 -11.23 -0.15 -10.99
CA HIS A 140 -11.55 -1.55 -11.26
C HIS A 140 -11.36 -1.96 -12.72
N LEU A 141 -10.83 -1.08 -13.57
CA LEU A 141 -10.74 -1.31 -15.01
C LEU A 141 -9.80 -2.47 -15.36
N ARG A 142 -10.41 -3.59 -15.77
CA ARG A 142 -9.66 -4.77 -16.24
C ARG A 142 -9.01 -4.52 -17.61
N ARG A 143 -7.97 -5.30 -17.90
CA ARG A 143 -7.18 -5.19 -19.15
C ARG A 143 -8.06 -5.15 -20.40
N GLU A 144 -9.08 -5.98 -20.45
CA GLU A 144 -9.99 -6.14 -21.59
C GLU A 144 -10.91 -4.93 -21.79
N TRP A 145 -11.27 -4.24 -20.70
CA TRP A 145 -12.19 -3.10 -20.75
C TRP A 145 -11.51 -1.84 -21.32
N TRP A 146 -10.19 -1.71 -21.18
CA TRP A 146 -9.43 -0.59 -21.75
C TRP A 146 -9.63 -0.46 -23.27
N ASN A 147 -9.60 -1.57 -23.99
CA ASN A 147 -9.75 -1.55 -25.45
C ASN A 147 -11.12 -1.02 -25.88
N ALA A 148 -12.18 -1.47 -25.20
CA ALA A 148 -13.54 -1.01 -25.48
C ALA A 148 -13.74 0.48 -25.11
N LEU A 149 -13.12 0.94 -24.03
CA LEU A 149 -13.17 2.35 -23.61
C LEU A 149 -12.41 3.27 -24.56
N PHE A 150 -11.21 2.88 -25.00
CA PHE A 150 -10.47 3.65 -26.00
C PHE A 150 -11.21 3.68 -27.33
N ALA A 151 -11.77 2.55 -27.77
CA ALA A 151 -12.59 2.52 -28.99
C ALA A 151 -13.83 3.42 -28.89
N LEU A 152 -14.49 3.48 -27.73
CA LEU A 152 -15.62 4.40 -27.51
C LEU A 152 -15.15 5.86 -27.53
N ARG A 153 -14.08 6.19 -26.81
CA ARG A 153 -13.50 7.53 -26.76
C ARG A 153 -13.15 8.06 -28.15
N ASP A 154 -12.56 7.21 -28.98
CA ASP A 154 -12.07 7.60 -30.30
C ASP A 154 -13.21 7.79 -31.32
N VAL A 155 -14.42 7.27 -31.03
CA VAL A 155 -15.62 7.40 -31.89
C VAL A 155 -16.53 8.56 -31.46
N LEU A 156 -16.52 8.96 -30.19
CA LEU A 156 -17.36 10.04 -29.67
C LEU A 156 -16.76 11.43 -30.00
N PRO A 157 -17.48 12.31 -30.71
CA PRO A 157 -17.00 13.65 -31.03
C PRO A 157 -17.11 14.60 -29.81
N ASP A 158 -16.12 15.48 -29.61
CA ASP A 158 -16.11 16.51 -28.54
C ASP A 158 -16.50 15.92 -27.16
N LEU A 159 -15.79 14.85 -26.78
CA LEU A 159 -16.03 14.09 -25.57
C LEU A 159 -15.41 14.78 -24.35
N VAL A 160 -16.20 14.97 -23.30
CA VAL A 160 -15.70 15.32 -21.96
C VAL A 160 -15.70 14.07 -21.08
N ILE A 161 -14.60 13.80 -20.39
CA ILE A 161 -14.47 12.63 -19.50
C ILE A 161 -14.51 13.08 -18.05
N VAL A 162 -15.41 12.49 -17.25
CA VAL A 162 -15.45 12.66 -15.80
C VAL A 162 -15.09 11.33 -15.14
N ALA A 163 -13.89 11.23 -14.58
CA ALA A 163 -13.42 10.05 -13.87
C ALA A 163 -13.62 10.20 -12.37
N LEU A 164 -14.33 9.25 -11.76
CA LEU A 164 -14.64 9.23 -10.33
C LEU A 164 -14.06 7.96 -9.70
N THR A 165 -13.22 8.10 -8.68
CA THR A 165 -12.62 6.93 -8.01
C THR A 165 -12.40 7.17 -6.53
N ALA A 166 -12.49 6.13 -5.70
CA ALA A 166 -12.05 6.22 -4.31
C ALA A 166 -10.54 6.00 -4.11
N THR A 167 -9.93 5.21 -4.99
CA THR A 167 -8.59 4.66 -4.80
C THR A 167 -7.93 4.49 -6.17
N PRO A 168 -7.17 5.47 -6.65
CA PRO A 168 -6.37 5.31 -7.87
C PRO A 168 -5.42 4.11 -7.74
N PRO A 169 -5.05 3.46 -8.85
CA PRO A 169 -4.16 2.31 -8.83
C PRO A 169 -2.70 2.75 -8.63
N TYR A 170 -2.39 3.30 -7.45
CA TYR A 170 -1.05 3.81 -7.11
C TYR A 170 0.03 2.74 -7.09
N ASP A 171 -0.35 1.47 -6.94
CA ASP A 171 0.52 0.29 -6.95
C ASP A 171 0.61 -0.40 -8.33
N ALA A 172 -0.06 0.16 -9.35
CA ALA A 172 0.02 -0.37 -10.70
C ALA A 172 1.42 -0.22 -11.29
N SER A 173 1.77 -1.17 -12.17
CA SER A 173 2.98 -1.05 -12.99
C SER A 173 2.96 0.26 -13.80
N GLY A 174 4.13 0.85 -14.09
CA GLY A 174 4.19 2.12 -14.83
C GLY A 174 3.46 2.12 -16.17
N GLY A 175 3.36 0.97 -16.85
CA GLY A 175 2.58 0.82 -18.08
C GLY A 175 1.06 0.79 -17.87
N GLU A 176 0.59 0.32 -16.72
CA GLU A 176 -0.83 0.34 -16.35
C GLU A 176 -1.26 1.72 -15.83
N TRP A 177 -0.42 2.38 -15.02
CA TRP A 177 -0.62 3.78 -14.65
C TRP A 177 -0.70 4.70 -15.87
N ALA A 178 0.22 4.55 -16.83
CA ALA A 178 0.22 5.35 -18.05
C ALA A 178 -1.07 5.18 -18.86
N ARG A 179 -1.63 3.96 -18.94
CA ARG A 179 -2.93 3.73 -19.60
C ARG A 179 -4.08 4.38 -18.84
N TYR A 180 -4.05 4.29 -17.52
CA TYR A 180 -5.04 4.89 -16.63
C TYR A 180 -5.09 6.41 -16.78
N GLU A 181 -3.93 7.06 -16.71
CA GLU A 181 -3.77 8.50 -16.93
C GLU A 181 -4.12 8.92 -18.37
N GLN A 182 -3.76 8.10 -19.37
CA GLN A 182 -4.12 8.37 -20.77
C GLN A 182 -5.64 8.42 -21.00
N LEU A 183 -6.42 7.67 -20.23
CA LEU A 183 -7.89 7.70 -20.30
C LEU A 183 -8.48 8.79 -19.38
N CYS A 184 -8.11 8.79 -18.10
CA CYS A 184 -8.77 9.60 -17.08
C CYS A 184 -8.24 11.04 -17.01
N GLY A 185 -7.02 11.28 -17.49
CA GLY A 185 -6.28 12.52 -17.21
C GLY A 185 -5.53 12.48 -15.87
N PRO A 186 -4.74 13.53 -15.56
CA PRO A 186 -4.10 13.68 -14.25
C PRO A 186 -5.15 13.77 -13.15
N ILE A 187 -4.78 13.50 -11.89
CA ILE A 187 -5.71 13.67 -10.77
C ILE A 187 -5.86 15.16 -10.45
N ASP A 188 -7.05 15.71 -10.72
CA ASP A 188 -7.35 17.13 -10.55
C ASP A 188 -7.66 17.50 -9.10
N THR A 189 -8.45 16.66 -8.42
CA THR A 189 -8.79 16.88 -7.01
C THR A 189 -8.90 15.56 -6.27
N GLU A 190 -8.44 15.57 -5.01
CA GLU A 190 -8.57 14.45 -4.10
C GLU A 190 -9.22 14.88 -2.77
N ILE A 191 -10.37 14.28 -2.45
CA ILE A 191 -11.10 14.48 -1.19
C ILE A 191 -10.70 13.34 -0.25
N GLY A 192 -9.79 13.66 0.67
CA GLY A 192 -9.23 12.71 1.64
C GLY A 192 -10.17 12.44 2.82
N VAL A 193 -9.92 11.35 3.53
CA VAL A 193 -10.66 10.98 4.74
C VAL A 193 -10.68 12.08 5.81
N PRO A 194 -9.58 12.80 6.10
CA PRO A 194 -9.59 13.84 7.13
C PRO A 194 -10.53 15.01 6.85
N GLU A 195 -10.64 15.42 5.58
CA GLU A 195 -11.56 16.47 5.15
C GLU A 195 -13.02 16.04 5.35
N LEU A 196 -13.33 14.76 5.14
CA LEU A 196 -14.67 14.22 5.39
C LEU A 196 -15.00 14.10 6.89
N VAL A 197 -14.03 13.77 7.74
CA VAL A 197 -14.23 13.75 9.20
C VAL A 197 -14.42 15.17 9.73
N ARG A 198 -13.64 16.14 9.22
CA ARG A 198 -13.77 17.56 9.60
C ARG A 198 -15.15 18.13 9.29
N ASN A 199 -15.74 17.75 8.17
CA ASN A 199 -17.07 18.20 7.76
C ASN A 199 -18.23 17.38 8.36
N GLY A 200 -17.94 16.36 9.17
CA GLY A 200 -18.96 15.51 9.79
C GLY A 200 -19.66 14.55 8.81
N ASP A 201 -19.02 14.22 7.69
CA ASP A 201 -19.53 13.23 6.74
C ASP A 201 -19.10 11.81 7.09
N LEU A 202 -17.92 11.70 7.69
CA LEU A 202 -17.40 10.48 8.27
C LEU A 202 -17.23 10.64 9.78
N ALA A 203 -17.55 9.57 10.50
CA ALA A 203 -17.30 9.46 11.92
C ALA A 203 -15.78 9.41 12.20
N PRO A 204 -15.31 10.01 13.31
CA PRO A 204 -13.98 9.73 13.84
C PRO A 204 -13.77 8.21 13.98
N HIS A 205 -12.59 7.73 13.61
CA HIS A 205 -12.31 6.29 13.61
C HIS A 205 -10.86 5.95 13.87
N GLN A 206 -10.58 4.69 14.20
CA GLN A 206 -9.23 4.18 14.31
C GLN A 206 -9.13 2.74 13.79
N ASP A 207 -8.02 2.44 13.11
CA ASP A 207 -7.63 1.10 12.73
C ASP A 207 -6.81 0.46 13.87
N PHE A 208 -7.19 -0.71 14.32
CA PHE A 208 -6.50 -1.50 15.34
C PHE A 208 -6.06 -2.84 14.76
N VAL A 209 -4.97 -3.39 15.28
CA VAL A 209 -4.42 -4.68 14.85
C VAL A 209 -4.38 -5.61 16.05
N HIS A 210 -5.06 -6.76 15.93
CA HIS A 210 -4.95 -7.83 16.91
C HIS A 210 -4.08 -8.94 16.33
N VAL A 211 -3.04 -9.32 17.06
CA VAL A 211 -2.03 -10.30 16.62
C VAL A 211 -2.31 -11.65 17.28
N SER A 212 -2.33 -12.72 16.50
CA SER A 212 -2.34 -14.09 17.02
C SER A 212 -1.06 -14.80 16.61
N ASP A 213 -0.48 -15.63 17.48
CA ASP A 213 0.61 -16.51 17.06
C ASP A 213 0.05 -17.67 16.22
N ALA A 214 0.87 -18.22 15.33
CA ALA A 214 0.51 -19.43 14.60
C ALA A 214 0.36 -20.60 15.59
N GLU A 215 -0.82 -21.23 15.62
CA GLU A 215 -1.15 -22.34 16.53
C GLU A 215 -1.41 -23.66 15.77
N GLY A 216 -1.29 -24.79 16.49
CA GLY A 216 -1.71 -26.12 16.03
C GLY A 216 -0.81 -26.76 14.97
N ASP A 217 -1.41 -27.52 14.04
CA ASP A 217 -0.74 -28.29 12.97
C ASP A 217 0.06 -27.43 11.98
N LEU A 218 -0.09 -26.11 12.05
CA LEU A 218 0.57 -25.16 11.16
C LEU A 218 2.04 -24.93 11.52
N VAL A 219 2.38 -24.92 12.81
CA VAL A 219 3.76 -24.71 13.27
C VAL A 219 4.70 -25.82 12.75
N PRO A 220 4.35 -27.12 12.81
CA PRO A 220 5.16 -28.16 12.18
C PRO A 220 5.30 -28.02 10.66
N VAL A 221 4.31 -27.46 9.95
CA VAL A 221 4.40 -27.21 8.50
C VAL A 221 5.39 -26.08 8.22
N LEU A 222 5.30 -24.96 8.96
CA LEU A 222 6.23 -23.83 8.86
C LEU A 222 7.67 -24.25 9.21
N MET A 223 7.83 -25.00 10.31
CA MET A 223 9.10 -25.58 10.73
C MET A 223 9.69 -26.52 9.67
N ARG A 224 8.90 -27.42 9.08
CA ARG A 224 9.37 -28.31 8.01
C ARG A 224 9.82 -27.54 6.77
N ARG A 225 9.08 -26.51 6.37
CA ARG A 225 9.45 -25.64 5.24
C ARG A 225 10.79 -24.95 5.52
N ARG A 226 10.95 -24.37 6.70
CA ARG A 226 12.19 -23.71 7.13
C ARG A 226 13.37 -24.69 7.23
N ALA A 227 13.14 -25.86 7.81
CA ALA A 227 14.12 -26.93 7.86
C ALA A 227 14.52 -27.38 6.45
N ALA A 228 13.60 -27.41 5.49
CA ALA A 228 13.91 -27.70 4.09
C ALA A 228 14.79 -26.60 3.45
N VAL A 229 14.56 -25.31 3.76
CA VAL A 229 15.42 -24.21 3.28
C VAL A 229 16.84 -24.38 3.83
N PHE A 230 17.00 -24.62 5.13
CA PHE A 230 18.33 -24.81 5.72
C PHE A 230 19.00 -26.10 5.27
N ALA A 231 18.26 -27.21 5.16
CA ALA A 231 18.81 -28.47 4.64
C ALA A 231 19.28 -28.32 3.18
N LEU A 232 18.54 -27.57 2.36
CA LEU A 232 18.96 -27.25 0.99
C LEU A 232 20.19 -26.34 0.98
N MET A 233 20.25 -25.36 1.90
CA MET A 233 21.43 -24.51 2.05
C MET A 233 22.66 -25.34 2.46
N ASP A 234 22.51 -26.24 3.42
CA ASP A 234 23.57 -27.15 3.86
C ASP A 234 24.00 -28.09 2.73
N GLU A 235 23.06 -28.63 1.95
CA GLU A 235 23.35 -29.46 0.77
C GLU A 235 24.16 -28.67 -0.27
N VAL A 236 23.72 -27.46 -0.61
CA VAL A 236 24.38 -26.55 -1.56
C VAL A 236 25.76 -26.12 -1.07
N MET A 237 25.91 -25.91 0.23
CA MET A 237 27.18 -25.56 0.87
C MET A 237 28.10 -26.77 1.05
N ALA A 238 27.59 -27.99 1.16
CA ALA A 238 28.41 -29.21 1.27
C ALA A 238 28.93 -29.68 -0.10
N ASP A 239 28.28 -29.30 -1.19
CA ASP A 239 28.63 -29.75 -2.52
C ASP A 239 30.02 -29.25 -2.97
N ALA A 240 30.94 -30.20 -3.20
CA ALA A 240 32.30 -29.92 -3.61
C ALA A 240 32.44 -29.63 -5.12
N ALA A 241 31.51 -30.09 -5.96
CA ALA A 241 31.55 -29.89 -7.41
C ALA A 241 30.85 -28.59 -7.85
N LEU A 242 29.93 -28.06 -7.04
CA LEU A 242 29.13 -26.89 -7.37
C LEU A 242 29.94 -25.61 -7.66
N PRO A 243 31.04 -25.27 -6.94
CA PRO A 243 31.83 -24.09 -7.27
C PRO A 243 32.39 -24.11 -8.71
N ALA A 244 32.90 -25.26 -9.16
CA ALA A 244 33.38 -25.44 -10.53
C ALA A 244 32.26 -25.28 -11.57
N ILE A 245 31.07 -25.81 -11.26
CA ILE A 245 29.88 -25.66 -12.11
C ILE A 245 29.46 -24.19 -12.21
N ILE A 246 29.40 -23.45 -11.09
CA ILE A 246 29.05 -22.03 -11.08
C ILE A 246 30.10 -21.20 -11.83
N ARG A 247 31.39 -21.54 -11.72
CA ARG A 247 32.45 -20.91 -12.50
C ARG A 247 32.26 -21.06 -14.02
N SER A 248 31.70 -22.19 -14.46
CA SER A 248 31.35 -22.41 -15.88
C SER A 248 30.08 -21.67 -16.33
N HIS A 249 29.29 -21.14 -15.40
CA HIS A 249 28.04 -20.47 -15.74
C HIS A 249 28.34 -19.19 -16.56
N PRO A 250 27.58 -18.87 -17.62
CA PRO A 250 27.90 -17.76 -18.52
C PRO A 250 28.01 -16.39 -17.83
N PHE A 251 27.29 -16.19 -16.72
CA PHE A 251 27.40 -14.96 -15.92
C PHE A 251 28.72 -14.81 -15.17
N ILE A 252 29.45 -15.91 -14.94
CA ILE A 252 30.75 -15.92 -14.26
C ILE A 252 31.90 -16.09 -15.26
N ALA A 253 31.76 -17.02 -16.21
CA ALA A 253 32.78 -17.33 -17.21
C ALA A 253 32.93 -16.22 -18.27
N GLU A 254 31.81 -15.67 -18.77
CA GLU A 254 31.80 -14.70 -19.87
C GLU A 254 30.82 -13.53 -19.60
N PRO A 255 30.96 -12.84 -18.44
CA PRO A 255 29.99 -11.83 -17.99
C PRO A 255 29.76 -10.72 -19.02
N PHE A 256 30.81 -10.29 -19.72
CA PHE A 256 30.74 -9.23 -20.73
C PHE A 256 29.99 -9.62 -22.02
N ARG A 257 29.77 -10.92 -22.28
CA ARG A 257 28.92 -11.37 -23.40
C ARG A 257 27.44 -11.41 -23.01
N HIS A 258 27.14 -11.48 -21.72
CA HIS A 258 25.78 -11.65 -21.19
C HIS A 258 25.28 -10.43 -20.38
N GLU A 259 25.85 -9.24 -20.62
CA GLU A 259 25.53 -8.00 -19.88
C GLU A 259 24.01 -7.70 -19.81
N GLU A 260 23.25 -7.98 -20.88
CA GLU A 260 21.81 -7.73 -20.95
C GLU A 260 20.99 -8.67 -20.06
N ALA A 261 21.30 -9.97 -20.07
CA ALA A 261 20.65 -10.93 -19.21
C ALA A 261 20.99 -10.69 -17.72
N ILE A 262 22.23 -10.26 -17.43
CA ILE A 262 22.66 -9.88 -16.08
C ILE A 262 21.92 -8.63 -15.61
N LEU A 263 21.71 -7.64 -16.50
CA LEU A 263 20.98 -6.41 -16.17
C LEU A 263 19.53 -6.63 -15.80
N GLU A 264 18.87 -7.61 -16.43
CA GLU A 264 17.49 -7.98 -16.10
C GLU A 264 17.36 -8.52 -14.67
N ALA A 265 18.36 -9.25 -14.16
CA ALA A 265 18.37 -9.77 -12.79
C ALA A 265 19.80 -9.80 -12.19
N PRO A 266 20.35 -8.65 -11.76
CA PRO A 266 21.70 -8.59 -11.19
C PRO A 266 21.85 -9.36 -9.88
N GLU A 267 20.76 -9.54 -9.14
CA GLU A 267 20.67 -10.36 -7.93
C GLU A 267 21.15 -11.80 -8.16
N HIS A 268 20.95 -12.37 -9.36
CA HIS A 268 21.44 -13.71 -9.68
C HIS A 268 22.96 -13.76 -9.73
N LEU A 269 23.59 -12.76 -10.34
CA LEU A 269 25.06 -12.66 -10.41
C LEU A 269 25.64 -12.43 -9.01
N SER A 270 25.08 -11.50 -8.25
CA SER A 270 25.51 -11.22 -6.88
C SER A 270 25.40 -12.47 -6.00
N ALA A 271 24.29 -13.21 -6.09
CA ALA A 271 24.09 -14.45 -5.34
C ALA A 271 25.15 -15.52 -5.65
N MET A 272 25.47 -15.73 -6.94
CA MET A 272 26.52 -16.67 -7.34
C MET A 272 27.91 -16.24 -6.84
N LEU A 273 28.22 -14.95 -6.88
CA LEU A 273 29.50 -14.43 -6.38
C LEU A 273 29.60 -14.56 -4.85
N PHE A 274 28.52 -14.28 -4.11
CA PHE A 274 28.51 -14.43 -2.66
C PHE A 274 28.63 -15.89 -2.24
N TYR A 275 28.00 -16.81 -2.98
CA TYR A 275 28.22 -18.25 -2.81
C TYR A 275 29.69 -18.63 -3.01
N LEU A 276 30.30 -18.21 -4.14
CA LEU A 276 31.71 -18.51 -4.41
C LEU A 276 32.64 -17.90 -3.34
N ALA A 277 32.35 -16.69 -2.87
CA ALA A 277 33.10 -16.03 -1.81
C ALA A 277 33.04 -16.83 -0.50
N ALA A 278 31.86 -17.37 -0.16
CA ALA A 278 31.68 -18.19 1.03
C ALA A 278 32.37 -19.56 0.93
N ARG A 279 32.55 -20.10 -0.27
CA ARG A 279 33.15 -21.43 -0.50
C ARG A 279 34.66 -21.40 -0.68
N GLU A 280 35.16 -20.43 -1.43
CA GLU A 280 36.55 -20.37 -1.89
C GLU A 280 37.32 -19.17 -1.30
N GLY A 281 36.63 -18.29 -0.57
CA GLY A 281 37.16 -17.02 -0.09
C GLY A 281 36.98 -15.89 -1.11
N ALA A 282 36.89 -14.65 -0.61
CA ALA A 282 36.70 -13.46 -1.45
C ALA A 282 37.86 -13.22 -2.45
N GLU A 283 39.06 -13.73 -2.13
CA GLU A 283 40.27 -13.60 -2.97
C GLU A 283 40.24 -14.50 -4.20
N ALA A 284 39.45 -15.57 -4.17
CA ALA A 284 39.34 -16.53 -5.28
C ALA A 284 38.35 -16.10 -6.37
N LEU A 285 37.61 -15.01 -6.16
CA LEU A 285 36.56 -14.55 -7.06
C LEU A 285 37.12 -14.07 -8.41
N PRO A 286 36.48 -14.41 -9.55
CA PRO A 286 36.91 -13.95 -10.86
C PRO A 286 36.87 -12.42 -10.97
N GLU A 287 37.92 -11.82 -11.56
CA GLU A 287 38.02 -10.36 -11.68
C GLU A 287 36.96 -9.76 -12.62
N GLU A 288 36.61 -10.45 -13.73
CA GLU A 288 35.70 -9.90 -14.73
C GLU A 288 34.29 -9.58 -14.19
N PRO A 289 33.59 -10.50 -13.49
CA PRO A 289 32.32 -10.18 -12.82
C PRO A 289 32.44 -9.06 -11.79
N LEU A 290 33.53 -9.01 -11.01
CA LEU A 290 33.76 -7.96 -10.01
C LEU A 290 33.95 -6.59 -10.68
N VAL A 291 34.67 -6.54 -11.80
CA VAL A 291 34.84 -5.34 -12.62
C VAL A 291 33.50 -4.89 -13.23
N LEU A 292 32.64 -5.84 -13.63
CA LEU A 292 31.32 -5.55 -14.15
C LEU A 292 30.42 -4.92 -13.07
N LEU A 293 30.41 -5.48 -11.86
CA LEU A 293 29.70 -4.93 -10.69
C LEU A 293 30.40 -3.72 -10.07
N GLY A 294 31.65 -3.43 -10.46
CA GLY A 294 32.40 -2.27 -9.99
C GLY A 294 32.79 -2.33 -8.52
N VAL A 295 32.82 -3.53 -7.96
CA VAL A 295 33.18 -3.80 -6.56
C VAL A 295 34.70 -3.95 -6.50
N LYS A 296 35.36 -3.15 -5.66
CA LYS A 296 36.81 -3.25 -5.41
C LYS A 296 37.08 -3.15 -3.91
N GLY A 297 37.34 -4.29 -3.27
CA GLY A 297 37.69 -4.34 -1.85
C GLY A 297 36.55 -3.93 -0.89
N GLU A 298 35.29 -3.94 -1.35
CA GLU A 298 34.13 -3.81 -0.45
C GLU A 298 33.92 -5.15 0.29
N PRO A 299 33.46 -5.13 1.55
CA PRO A 299 33.15 -6.36 2.27
C PRO A 299 32.04 -7.13 1.55
N VAL A 300 32.31 -8.38 1.22
CA VAL A 300 31.34 -9.26 0.58
C VAL A 300 30.30 -9.67 1.63
N PRO A 301 28.99 -9.48 1.38
CA PRO A 301 27.95 -9.96 2.27
C PRO A 301 28.04 -11.47 2.48
N GLU A 302 27.64 -11.94 3.66
CA GLU A 302 27.56 -13.37 3.95
C GLU A 302 26.49 -14.03 3.06
N PHE A 303 26.82 -15.19 2.51
CA PHE A 303 25.86 -15.99 1.74
C PHE A 303 24.85 -16.62 2.68
N ASN A 304 23.57 -16.35 2.46
CA ASN A 304 22.46 -16.79 3.31
C ASN A 304 21.25 -17.20 2.45
N HIS A 305 20.14 -17.57 3.10
CA HIS A 305 18.92 -18.03 2.43
C HIS A 305 18.33 -16.99 1.45
N PHE A 306 18.49 -15.70 1.72
CA PHE A 306 18.05 -14.62 0.84
C PHE A 306 18.81 -14.63 -0.50
N TRP A 307 20.09 -15.00 -0.50
CA TRP A 307 20.90 -15.16 -1.71
C TRP A 307 20.74 -16.54 -2.36
N LEU A 308 20.38 -17.57 -1.59
CA LEU A 308 20.15 -18.91 -2.12
C LEU A 308 18.95 -18.97 -3.08
N GLU A 309 17.85 -18.28 -2.76
CA GLU A 309 16.65 -18.23 -3.62
C GLU A 309 16.94 -17.74 -5.06
N PRO A 310 17.48 -16.52 -5.27
CA PRO A 310 17.80 -16.02 -6.62
C PRO A 310 18.87 -16.85 -7.33
N MET A 311 19.80 -17.46 -6.59
CA MET A 311 20.78 -18.38 -7.18
C MET A 311 20.09 -19.61 -7.78
N LEU A 312 19.24 -20.28 -7.00
CA LEU A 312 18.52 -21.48 -7.46
C LEU A 312 17.54 -21.17 -8.59
N GLU A 313 16.83 -20.05 -8.52
CA GLU A 313 15.95 -19.61 -9.61
C GLU A 313 16.74 -19.46 -10.92
N CYS A 314 17.92 -18.84 -10.85
CA CYS A 314 18.80 -18.72 -12.02
C CYS A 314 19.24 -20.09 -12.56
N LEU A 315 19.77 -20.96 -11.69
CA LEU A 315 20.35 -22.25 -12.11
C LEU A 315 19.31 -23.25 -12.61
N LEU A 316 18.07 -23.22 -12.09
CA LEU A 316 17.04 -24.20 -12.41
C LEU A 316 16.14 -23.77 -13.58
N HIS A 317 15.81 -22.48 -13.66
CA HIS A 317 14.74 -21.98 -14.53
C HIS A 317 15.25 -21.07 -15.65
N ARG A 318 16.39 -20.39 -15.49
CA ARG A 318 16.88 -19.45 -16.48
C ARG A 318 17.82 -20.12 -17.49
N ASN A 319 17.40 -20.18 -18.75
CA ASN A 319 18.24 -20.70 -19.83
C ASN A 319 19.08 -19.57 -20.43
N ILE A 320 20.40 -19.61 -20.22
CA ILE A 320 21.35 -18.63 -20.77
C ILE A 320 22.32 -19.37 -21.69
N GLY A 321 22.13 -19.23 -23.00
CA GLY A 321 22.96 -19.92 -23.98
C GLY A 321 22.86 -21.46 -23.90
N PRO A 322 23.94 -22.20 -24.20
CA PRO A 322 23.96 -23.67 -24.17
C PRO A 322 24.19 -24.23 -22.77
N TRP A 323 24.49 -23.41 -21.77
CA TRP A 323 24.77 -23.86 -20.41
C TRP A 323 23.53 -24.48 -19.78
N ARG A 324 23.69 -25.64 -19.13
CA ARG A 324 22.64 -26.32 -18.37
C ARG A 324 23.23 -27.00 -17.16
N LEU A 325 22.49 -26.96 -16.06
CA LEU A 325 22.74 -27.81 -14.92
C LEU A 325 22.50 -29.28 -15.32
N GLU A 326 23.34 -30.18 -14.81
CA GLU A 326 23.18 -31.63 -15.01
C GLU A 326 21.76 -32.09 -14.62
N ASP A 327 21.11 -32.87 -15.49
CA ASP A 327 19.71 -33.24 -15.33
C ASP A 327 19.44 -33.97 -14.01
N ALA A 328 20.35 -34.85 -13.58
CA ALA A 328 20.21 -35.57 -12.32
C ALA A 328 20.15 -34.63 -11.10
N ARG A 329 21.04 -33.63 -11.06
CA ARG A 329 21.12 -32.61 -10.00
C ARG A 329 19.91 -31.66 -10.07
N LYS A 330 19.56 -31.21 -11.26
CA LYS A 330 18.40 -30.35 -11.49
C LYS A 330 17.12 -30.99 -10.97
N GLU A 331 16.89 -32.25 -11.30
CA GLU A 331 15.71 -33.00 -10.83
C GLU A 331 15.79 -33.37 -9.34
N ALA A 332 16.99 -33.52 -8.76
CA ALA A 332 17.16 -33.68 -7.31
C ALA A 332 16.72 -32.40 -6.57
N TRP A 333 17.24 -31.23 -6.96
CA TRP A 333 16.89 -29.96 -6.33
C TRP A 333 15.43 -29.57 -6.56
N LYS A 334 14.86 -29.80 -7.75
CA LYS A 334 13.42 -29.61 -7.98
C LYS A 334 12.57 -30.51 -7.08
N ARG A 335 12.98 -31.77 -6.87
CA ARG A 335 12.29 -32.67 -5.93
C ARG A 335 12.41 -32.19 -4.49
N ALA A 336 13.59 -31.75 -4.05
CA ALA A 336 13.80 -31.20 -2.71
C ALA A 336 12.96 -29.93 -2.47
N LEU A 337 12.97 -28.99 -3.43
CA LEU A 337 12.15 -27.79 -3.40
C LEU A 337 10.65 -28.12 -3.37
N SER A 338 10.20 -29.07 -4.20
CA SER A 338 8.78 -29.48 -4.24
C SER A 338 8.36 -30.19 -2.95
N ALA A 339 9.21 -31.07 -2.40
CA ALA A 339 8.96 -31.77 -1.14
C ALA A 339 8.90 -30.80 0.06
N GLY A 340 9.72 -29.74 0.04
CA GLY A 340 9.68 -28.65 1.03
C GLY A 340 8.57 -27.62 0.79
N GLY A 341 7.82 -27.73 -0.32
CA GLY A 341 6.81 -26.76 -0.74
C GLY A 341 7.36 -25.41 -1.22
N LEU A 342 8.67 -25.29 -1.46
CA LEU A 342 9.42 -24.07 -1.79
C LEU A 342 9.28 -23.63 -3.26
N VAL A 343 8.18 -23.99 -3.90
CA VAL A 343 7.88 -23.68 -5.31
C VAL A 343 6.52 -23.00 -5.39
N SER A 344 6.47 -21.84 -6.04
CA SER A 344 5.25 -21.06 -6.27
C SER A 344 5.22 -20.60 -7.72
N ASN A 345 4.11 -20.82 -8.44
CA ASN A 345 3.99 -20.48 -9.87
C ASN A 345 5.16 -20.98 -10.75
N LYS A 346 5.70 -22.17 -10.46
CA LYS A 346 6.87 -22.78 -11.13
C LYS A 346 8.19 -22.01 -10.94
N ARG A 347 8.30 -21.17 -9.92
CA ARG A 347 9.53 -20.48 -9.50
C ARG A 347 9.92 -20.90 -8.10
N VAL A 348 11.21 -20.80 -7.79
CA VAL A 348 11.73 -20.94 -6.43
C VAL A 348 11.20 -19.79 -5.59
N ASP A 349 10.61 -20.11 -4.43
CA ASP A 349 9.98 -19.13 -3.55
C ASP A 349 10.17 -19.58 -2.10
N PHE A 350 11.10 -18.94 -1.38
CA PHE A 350 11.30 -19.20 0.04
C PHE A 350 10.37 -18.36 0.92
N SER A 351 9.65 -17.40 0.33
CA SER A 351 8.57 -16.70 1.02
C SER A 351 7.35 -17.61 1.24
N GLU A 352 6.36 -17.11 1.97
CA GLU A 352 5.10 -17.85 2.15
C GLU A 352 4.36 -18.02 0.82
N SER A 353 4.16 -19.27 0.38
CA SER A 353 3.32 -19.55 -0.79
C SER A 353 1.89 -19.06 -0.56
N VAL A 354 1.18 -18.71 -1.65
CA VAL A 354 -0.22 -18.25 -1.61
C VAL A 354 -1.13 -19.24 -0.88
N ASP A 355 -0.82 -20.54 -0.96
CA ASP A 355 -1.58 -21.58 -0.26
C ASP A 355 -1.29 -21.63 1.24
N LEU A 356 -0.03 -21.48 1.66
CA LEU A 356 0.35 -21.40 3.07
C LEU A 356 -0.19 -20.13 3.72
N ALA A 357 -0.10 -19.01 3.00
CA ALA A 357 -0.74 -17.75 3.31
C ALA A 357 -2.26 -17.88 3.51
N ARG A 358 -2.95 -18.65 2.66
CA ARG A 358 -4.38 -18.92 2.79
C ARG A 358 -4.69 -19.78 4.02
N VAL A 359 -3.80 -20.70 4.39
CA VAL A 359 -3.93 -21.50 5.62
C VAL A 359 -3.70 -20.63 6.87
N LEU A 360 -2.67 -19.78 6.88
CA LEU A 360 -2.44 -18.77 7.93
C LEU A 360 -3.59 -17.77 8.02
N ALA A 361 -4.16 -17.38 6.88
CA ALA A 361 -5.31 -16.50 6.82
C ALA A 361 -6.58 -17.12 7.45
N GLY A 362 -6.69 -18.45 7.40
CA GLY A 362 -7.82 -19.23 7.91
C GLY A 362 -7.59 -19.92 9.26
N SER A 363 -6.52 -19.56 9.99
CA SER A 363 -6.17 -20.20 11.26
C SER A 363 -7.23 -20.00 12.35
N THR A 364 -7.34 -20.97 13.25
CA THR A 364 -8.26 -20.94 14.40
C THR A 364 -7.85 -19.90 15.45
N GLY A 365 -6.57 -19.53 15.54
CA GLY A 365 -6.09 -18.44 16.42
C GLY A 365 -6.78 -17.10 16.16
N LYS A 366 -7.27 -16.87 14.93
CA LYS A 366 -8.10 -15.70 14.61
C LYS A 366 -9.47 -15.73 15.27
N LEU A 367 -10.05 -16.91 15.53
CA LEU A 367 -11.31 -17.03 16.26
C LEU A 367 -11.16 -16.56 17.71
N ALA A 368 -10.04 -16.87 18.36
CA ALA A 368 -9.72 -16.34 19.69
C ALA A 368 -9.56 -14.81 19.65
N SER A 369 -8.88 -14.28 18.63
CA SER A 369 -8.76 -12.83 18.42
C SER A 369 -10.12 -12.14 18.23
N ILE A 370 -10.99 -12.69 17.38
CA ILE A 370 -12.35 -12.18 17.15
C ILE A 370 -13.16 -12.21 18.46
N THR A 371 -13.00 -13.26 19.26
CA THR A 371 -13.66 -13.39 20.57
C THR A 371 -13.18 -12.31 21.55
N ALA A 372 -11.88 -12.08 21.65
CA ALA A 372 -11.31 -11.02 22.50
C ALA A 372 -11.81 -9.63 22.09
N ILE A 373 -11.83 -9.34 20.79
CA ILE A 373 -12.35 -8.10 20.24
C ILE A 373 -13.84 -7.95 20.54
N ALA A 374 -14.66 -8.97 20.27
CA ALA A 374 -16.10 -8.93 20.51
C ALA A 374 -16.42 -8.71 22.00
N ARG A 375 -15.66 -9.31 22.92
CA ARG A 375 -15.80 -9.06 24.36
C ARG A 375 -15.46 -7.62 24.72
N CYS A 376 -14.32 -7.11 24.24
CA CYS A 376 -13.88 -5.74 24.50
C CYS A 376 -14.91 -4.72 23.99
N GLU A 377 -15.38 -4.89 22.75
CA GLU A 377 -16.34 -3.97 22.13
C GLU A 377 -17.73 -4.06 22.78
N SER A 378 -18.17 -5.26 23.15
CA SER A 378 -19.42 -5.45 23.90
C SER A 378 -19.35 -4.82 25.29
N ALA A 379 -18.22 -4.95 25.98
CA ALA A 379 -18.03 -4.32 27.29
C ALA A 379 -17.90 -2.79 27.21
N ALA A 380 -17.36 -2.26 26.10
CA ALA A 380 -17.21 -0.81 25.90
C ALA A 380 -18.52 -0.12 25.50
N LEU A 381 -19.34 -0.76 24.67
CA LEU A 381 -20.53 -0.12 24.07
C LEU A 381 -21.88 -0.64 24.57
N GLY A 382 -21.94 -1.84 25.18
CA GLY A 382 -23.19 -2.43 25.64
C GLY A 382 -24.27 -2.47 24.55
N ASP A 383 -25.43 -1.88 24.82
CA ASP A 383 -26.58 -1.83 23.91
C ASP A 383 -26.37 -0.97 22.66
N VAL A 384 -25.37 -0.07 22.69
CA VAL A 384 -25.01 0.80 21.56
C VAL A 384 -24.22 0.04 20.49
N LEU A 385 -23.64 -1.12 20.82
CA LEU A 385 -22.79 -1.89 19.92
C LEU A 385 -23.50 -2.25 18.61
N ARG A 386 -22.85 -1.94 17.49
CA ARG A 386 -23.24 -2.37 16.14
C ARG A 386 -21.99 -2.82 15.42
N MET A 387 -21.70 -4.10 15.54
CA MET A 387 -20.47 -4.71 15.05
C MET A 387 -20.74 -5.57 13.83
N ALA A 388 -19.85 -5.52 12.85
CA ALA A 388 -19.84 -6.45 11.72
C ALA A 388 -18.55 -7.28 11.73
N VAL A 389 -18.65 -8.60 11.51
CA VAL A 389 -17.50 -9.50 11.33
C VAL A 389 -17.57 -10.12 9.94
N LEU A 390 -16.59 -9.82 9.10
CA LEU A 390 -16.59 -10.21 7.68
C LEU A 390 -15.56 -11.29 7.38
N SER A 391 -16.02 -12.41 6.82
CA SER A 391 -15.20 -13.56 6.40
C SER A 391 -15.46 -13.94 4.93
N ASP A 392 -14.65 -14.81 4.35
CA ASP A 392 -14.75 -15.17 2.92
C ASP A 392 -15.77 -16.29 2.66
N HIS A 393 -15.96 -17.17 3.63
CA HIS A 393 -16.67 -18.43 3.44
C HIS A 393 -17.77 -18.63 4.49
N VAL A 394 -18.93 -19.15 4.06
CA VAL A 394 -20.06 -19.41 4.96
C VAL A 394 -19.80 -20.58 5.90
N ARG A 395 -19.32 -21.72 5.35
CA ARG A 395 -19.11 -23.00 6.05
C ARG A 395 -20.36 -23.53 6.78
N ALA A 396 -21.52 -23.49 6.10
CA ALA A 396 -22.80 -23.89 6.68
C ALA A 396 -22.84 -25.32 7.26
N ALA A 397 -22.05 -26.25 6.71
CA ALA A 397 -21.96 -27.63 7.17
C ALA A 397 -21.31 -27.79 8.57
N GLU A 398 -20.65 -26.75 9.09
CA GLU A 398 -20.01 -26.77 10.42
C GLU A 398 -20.98 -26.38 11.55
N LEU A 399 -22.27 -26.21 11.25
CA LEU A 399 -23.30 -26.01 12.29
C LEU A 399 -23.36 -27.26 13.18
N PRO A 400 -23.29 -27.11 14.51
CA PRO A 400 -23.30 -28.25 15.42
C PRO A 400 -24.65 -28.99 15.37
N ALA A 401 -24.61 -30.31 15.54
CA ALA A 401 -25.81 -31.14 15.59
C ALA A 401 -26.57 -31.00 16.93
N SER A 402 -25.84 -30.75 18.02
CA SER A 402 -26.38 -30.54 19.37
C SER A 402 -25.58 -29.45 20.10
N PRO A 403 -26.15 -28.82 21.15
CA PRO A 403 -25.50 -27.72 21.86
C PRO A 403 -24.17 -28.12 22.52
N ASP A 404 -24.10 -29.36 23.00
CA ASP A 404 -22.95 -29.93 23.71
C ASP A 404 -21.96 -30.66 22.78
N ALA A 405 -22.21 -30.70 21.47
CA ALA A 405 -21.30 -31.33 20.53
C ALA A 405 -19.91 -30.65 20.60
N PRO A 406 -18.80 -31.42 20.58
CA PRO A 406 -17.47 -30.84 20.52
C PRO A 406 -17.33 -30.01 19.24
N PHE A 407 -16.76 -28.81 19.38
CA PHE A 407 -16.64 -27.86 18.27
C PHE A 407 -15.17 -27.48 18.06
N ALA A 408 -14.59 -28.02 16.99
CA ALA A 408 -13.21 -27.76 16.58
C ALA A 408 -13.21 -27.48 15.06
N PRO A 409 -13.45 -26.23 14.63
CA PRO A 409 -13.52 -25.90 13.23
C PRO A 409 -12.14 -26.01 12.59
N ALA A 410 -12.05 -26.62 11.41
CA ALA A 410 -10.77 -26.78 10.70
C ALA A 410 -10.30 -25.49 10.03
N LYS A 411 -11.23 -24.56 9.72
CA LYS A 411 -10.96 -23.33 8.99
C LYS A 411 -11.86 -22.19 9.47
N LEU A 412 -11.38 -20.97 9.33
CA LEU A 412 -12.18 -19.76 9.52
C LEU A 412 -13.37 -19.70 8.53
N GLY A 413 -14.52 -19.22 9.03
CA GLY A 413 -15.73 -18.99 8.25
C GLY A 413 -16.84 -18.35 9.08
N VAL A 414 -17.93 -17.94 8.44
CA VAL A 414 -19.07 -17.28 9.10
C VAL A 414 -19.68 -18.14 10.21
N VAL A 415 -19.98 -19.42 9.93
CA VAL A 415 -20.52 -20.35 10.94
C VAL A 415 -19.51 -20.62 12.06
N PRO A 416 -18.22 -20.91 11.77
CA PRO A 416 -17.21 -21.00 12.82
C PRO A 416 -17.13 -19.78 13.75
N ILE A 417 -17.17 -18.58 13.18
CA ILE A 417 -17.17 -17.34 13.97
C ILE A 417 -18.43 -17.26 14.83
N PHE A 418 -19.62 -17.47 14.25
CA PHE A 418 -20.88 -17.44 14.98
C PHE A 418 -20.89 -18.41 16.16
N GLU A 419 -20.51 -19.65 15.93
CA GLU A 419 -20.56 -20.68 16.97
C GLU A 419 -19.50 -20.46 18.06
N THR A 420 -18.29 -20.01 17.69
CA THR A 420 -17.27 -19.62 18.69
C THR A 420 -17.77 -18.47 19.57
N LEU A 421 -18.35 -17.42 18.99
CA LEU A 421 -18.88 -16.29 19.77
C LEU A 421 -20.07 -16.70 20.64
N ARG A 422 -20.97 -17.56 20.13
CA ARG A 422 -22.11 -18.09 20.90
C ARG A 422 -21.65 -18.87 22.12
N ARG A 423 -20.69 -19.79 21.94
CA ARG A 423 -20.12 -20.59 23.04
C ARG A 423 -19.31 -19.76 24.03
N ALA A 424 -18.66 -18.71 23.54
CA ALA A 424 -17.91 -17.78 24.38
C ALA A 424 -18.81 -16.91 25.28
N GLY A 425 -20.14 -16.95 25.09
CA GLY A 425 -21.12 -16.25 25.91
C GLY A 425 -21.01 -14.73 25.79
N ILE A 426 -20.79 -14.20 24.58
CA ILE A 426 -20.72 -12.75 24.37
C ILE A 426 -22.07 -12.11 24.75
N ASP A 427 -22.01 -11.05 25.56
CA ASP A 427 -23.18 -10.27 26.00
C ASP A 427 -23.72 -9.35 24.90
N ALA A 428 -24.00 -9.94 23.73
CA ALA A 428 -24.52 -9.27 22.55
C ALA A 428 -25.31 -10.26 21.67
N PRO A 429 -26.56 -9.96 21.27
CA PRO A 429 -27.30 -10.78 20.33
C PRO A 429 -26.57 -10.90 19.00
N LEU A 430 -26.31 -12.15 18.58
CA LEU A 430 -25.59 -12.46 17.35
C LEU A 430 -26.56 -12.62 16.17
N GLY A 431 -26.09 -12.34 14.96
CA GLY A 431 -26.83 -12.62 13.73
C GLY A 431 -25.90 -13.06 12.62
N VAL A 432 -26.42 -13.84 11.68
CA VAL A 432 -25.69 -14.25 10.47
C VAL A 432 -26.44 -13.76 9.24
N LEU A 433 -25.73 -13.14 8.30
CA LEU A 433 -26.27 -12.77 6.99
C LEU A 433 -25.29 -13.16 5.88
N THR A 434 -25.69 -14.14 5.08
CA THR A 434 -24.98 -14.60 3.89
C THR A 434 -25.96 -14.86 2.76
N GLY A 435 -25.46 -15.11 1.54
CA GLY A 435 -26.31 -15.38 0.38
C GLY A 435 -27.18 -16.65 0.52
N THR A 436 -26.79 -17.60 1.37
CA THR A 436 -27.46 -18.91 1.52
C THR A 436 -27.94 -19.24 2.93
N LEU A 437 -27.47 -18.49 3.94
CA LEU A 437 -27.76 -18.76 5.35
C LEU A 437 -28.01 -17.45 6.08
N VAL A 438 -29.13 -17.38 6.79
CA VAL A 438 -29.49 -16.29 7.70
C VAL A 438 -29.85 -16.88 9.06
N ILE A 439 -29.25 -16.36 10.11
CA ILE A 439 -29.52 -16.76 11.51
C ILE A 439 -29.87 -15.52 12.29
N VAL A 440 -30.95 -15.59 13.07
CA VAL A 440 -31.40 -14.52 13.95
C VAL A 440 -31.67 -15.04 15.37
N PRO A 441 -31.55 -14.21 16.41
CA PRO A 441 -31.96 -14.57 17.77
C PRO A 441 -33.46 -14.84 17.84
N ASP A 442 -33.89 -15.76 18.70
CA ASP A 442 -35.30 -16.05 18.91
C ASP A 442 -36.08 -14.84 19.46
N SER A 443 -35.42 -13.98 20.23
CA SER A 443 -35.98 -12.72 20.72
C SER A 443 -36.30 -11.72 19.60
N ALA A 444 -35.68 -11.84 18.42
CA ALA A 444 -35.90 -10.93 17.30
C ALA A 444 -37.09 -11.35 16.41
N ARG A 445 -37.71 -12.52 16.63
CA ARG A 445 -38.79 -13.05 15.76
C ARG A 445 -39.99 -12.10 15.64
N GLY A 446 -40.47 -11.56 16.77
CA GLY A 446 -41.62 -10.64 16.78
C GLY A 446 -41.33 -9.35 16.01
N VAL A 447 -40.18 -8.74 16.28
CA VAL A 447 -39.76 -7.49 15.61
C VAL A 447 -39.42 -7.72 14.13
N CYS A 448 -38.98 -8.92 13.76
CA CYS A 448 -38.73 -9.27 12.36
C CYS A 448 -40.01 -9.18 11.53
N ALA A 449 -41.16 -9.61 12.07
CA ALA A 449 -42.45 -9.50 11.39
C ALA A 449 -42.87 -8.02 11.21
N GLU A 450 -42.69 -7.19 12.23
CA GLU A 450 -42.97 -5.75 12.15
C GLU A 450 -42.08 -5.04 11.12
N ALA A 451 -40.78 -5.35 11.13
CA ALA A 451 -39.82 -4.81 10.17
C ALA A 451 -40.10 -5.29 8.74
N ALA A 452 -40.53 -6.54 8.56
CA ALA A 452 -40.93 -7.08 7.26
C ALA A 452 -42.16 -6.34 6.70
N GLN A 453 -43.18 -6.08 7.54
CA GLN A 453 -44.35 -5.30 7.15
C GLN A 453 -43.97 -3.88 6.72
N ALA A 454 -43.10 -3.20 7.49
CA ALA A 454 -42.62 -1.85 7.15
C ALA A 454 -41.88 -1.82 5.79
N LEU A 455 -41.17 -2.90 5.46
CA LEU A 455 -40.44 -3.06 4.20
C LEU A 455 -41.32 -3.65 3.07
N ARG A 456 -42.61 -3.89 3.32
CA ARG A 456 -43.57 -4.51 2.39
C ARG A 456 -43.14 -5.91 1.92
N ILE A 457 -42.49 -6.65 2.82
CA ILE A 457 -42.16 -8.07 2.64
C ILE A 457 -43.31 -8.88 3.25
N PRO A 458 -43.99 -9.75 2.49
CA PRO A 458 -45.06 -10.58 3.04
C PRO A 458 -44.54 -11.46 4.19
N CYS A 459 -45.21 -11.44 5.34
CA CYS A 459 -44.78 -12.24 6.49
C CYS A 459 -44.84 -13.76 6.21
N ASP A 460 -45.77 -14.19 5.35
CA ASP A 460 -45.92 -15.59 4.94
C ASP A 460 -44.71 -16.10 4.12
N ASP A 461 -43.91 -15.19 3.57
CA ASP A 461 -42.67 -15.53 2.84
C ASP A 461 -41.49 -15.78 3.78
N LEU A 462 -41.66 -15.62 5.11
CA LEU A 462 -40.62 -15.76 6.12
C LEU A 462 -40.86 -17.03 6.95
N THR A 463 -39.93 -17.97 6.88
CA THR A 463 -40.00 -19.22 7.67
C THR A 463 -38.88 -19.26 8.71
N PHE A 464 -39.25 -19.44 9.98
CA PHE A 464 -38.32 -19.54 11.11
C PHE A 464 -38.16 -20.99 11.56
N THR A 465 -36.97 -21.56 11.38
CA THR A 465 -36.64 -22.92 11.79
C THR A 465 -35.69 -22.90 12.99
N PRO A 466 -36.06 -23.44 14.17
CA PRO A 466 -35.16 -23.51 15.32
C PRO A 466 -33.88 -24.30 15.01
N LEU A 467 -32.73 -23.81 15.47
CA LEU A 467 -31.45 -24.50 15.30
C LEU A 467 -31.18 -25.44 16.47
N LYS A 468 -31.23 -26.77 16.24
CA LYS A 468 -31.02 -27.79 17.29
C LYS A 468 -29.69 -27.64 18.04
N GLY A 469 -28.61 -27.31 17.32
CA GLY A 469 -27.28 -27.13 17.91
C GLY A 469 -27.00 -25.74 18.48
N ALA A 470 -27.89 -24.77 18.27
CA ALA A 470 -27.72 -23.39 18.75
C ALA A 470 -29.03 -22.90 19.41
N PRO A 471 -29.31 -23.30 20.66
CA PRO A 471 -30.51 -22.87 21.38
C PRO A 471 -30.58 -21.35 21.49
N GLY A 472 -31.78 -20.78 21.36
CA GLY A 472 -32.00 -19.33 21.37
C GLY A 472 -31.80 -18.65 20.01
N TYR A 473 -31.49 -19.43 18.96
CA TYR A 473 -31.33 -18.94 17.60
C TYR A 473 -32.15 -19.77 16.60
N CYS A 474 -32.58 -19.12 15.53
CA CYS A 474 -33.30 -19.75 14.44
C CYS A 474 -32.73 -19.38 13.07
N LYS A 475 -32.85 -20.31 12.15
CA LYS A 475 -32.62 -20.08 10.73
C LYS A 475 -33.83 -19.38 10.14
N LEU A 476 -33.58 -18.29 9.42
CA LEU A 476 -34.60 -17.54 8.69
C LEU A 476 -34.48 -17.85 7.20
N ASP A 477 -35.51 -18.46 6.63
CA ASP A 477 -35.62 -18.75 5.21
C ASP A 477 -36.60 -17.77 4.55
N PHE A 478 -36.27 -17.38 3.32
CA PHE A 478 -37.05 -16.44 2.51
C PHE A 478 -37.62 -17.17 1.29
N ALA A 479 -38.90 -16.95 0.98
CA ALA A 479 -39.44 -17.34 -0.31
C ALA A 479 -38.75 -16.56 -1.46
N SER A 480 -38.75 -17.11 -2.67
CA SER A 480 -37.97 -16.59 -3.80
C SER A 480 -38.21 -15.10 -4.13
N ALA A 481 -39.41 -14.58 -3.86
CA ALA A 481 -39.76 -13.18 -4.07
C ALA A 481 -39.24 -12.26 -2.95
N ALA A 482 -39.21 -12.72 -1.70
CA ALA A 482 -38.79 -11.97 -0.52
C ALA A 482 -37.26 -11.86 -0.37
N ASP A 483 -36.48 -12.71 -1.06
CA ASP A 483 -35.01 -12.73 -0.96
C ASP A 483 -34.36 -11.39 -1.36
N ARG A 484 -35.02 -10.59 -2.21
CA ARG A 484 -34.57 -9.23 -2.57
C ARG A 484 -34.58 -8.26 -1.39
N GLY A 485 -35.43 -8.47 -0.38
CA GLY A 485 -35.57 -7.61 0.80
C GLY A 485 -34.73 -8.06 2.01
N ARG A 486 -34.08 -9.23 1.94
CA ARG A 486 -33.34 -9.84 3.06
C ARG A 486 -32.29 -8.92 3.69
N VAL A 487 -31.45 -8.26 2.88
CA VAL A 487 -30.39 -7.38 3.38
C VAL A 487 -30.97 -6.19 4.13
N ALA A 488 -32.05 -5.58 3.59
CA ALA A 488 -32.72 -4.46 4.22
C ALA A 488 -33.36 -4.86 5.57
N LEU A 489 -34.02 -6.03 5.62
CA LEU A 489 -34.64 -6.55 6.83
C LEU A 489 -33.63 -6.77 7.96
N ILE A 490 -32.53 -7.48 7.68
CA ILE A 490 -31.50 -7.74 8.69
C ILE A 490 -30.78 -6.46 9.08
N THR A 491 -30.53 -5.55 8.13
CA THR A 491 -29.94 -4.23 8.44
C THR A 491 -30.82 -3.46 9.42
N ARG A 492 -32.15 -3.52 9.27
CA ARG A 492 -33.08 -2.89 10.21
C ARG A 492 -33.00 -3.47 11.62
N LEU A 493 -32.90 -4.78 11.75
CA LEU A 493 -32.70 -5.47 13.03
C LEU A 493 -31.37 -5.08 13.68
N VAL A 494 -30.32 -4.90 12.88
CA VAL A 494 -29.04 -4.38 13.35
C VAL A 494 -29.19 -2.96 13.86
N GLU A 495 -29.74 -2.03 13.07
CA GLU A 495 -29.95 -0.64 13.49
C GLU A 495 -30.69 -0.53 14.84
N GLN A 496 -31.77 -1.29 14.99
CA GLN A 496 -32.59 -1.36 16.20
C GLN A 496 -31.91 -2.06 17.39
N GLY A 497 -30.83 -2.82 17.15
CA GLY A 497 -30.06 -3.49 18.20
C GLY A 497 -30.56 -4.86 18.62
N HIS A 498 -31.54 -5.41 17.90
CA HIS A 498 -31.94 -6.81 18.06
C HIS A 498 -30.85 -7.78 17.58
N ILE A 499 -29.95 -7.29 16.71
CA ILE A 499 -28.68 -7.94 16.36
C ILE A 499 -27.57 -6.91 16.62
N ARG A 500 -26.72 -7.16 17.63
CA ARG A 500 -25.61 -6.26 17.97
C ARG A 500 -24.31 -6.66 17.27
N ILE A 501 -24.12 -7.95 16.99
CA ILE A 501 -22.97 -8.45 16.20
C ILE A 501 -23.50 -9.22 14.99
N LEU A 502 -23.29 -8.68 13.79
CA LEU A 502 -23.63 -9.31 12.52
C LEU A 502 -22.41 -9.97 11.91
N ILE A 503 -22.49 -11.26 11.62
CA ILE A 503 -21.43 -12.02 10.96
C ILE A 503 -21.86 -12.33 9.53
N GLY A 504 -21.02 -12.05 8.55
CA GLY A 504 -21.39 -12.26 7.16
C GLY A 504 -20.22 -12.42 6.23
N THR A 505 -20.52 -12.63 4.95
CA THR A 505 -19.50 -12.78 3.93
C THR A 505 -19.09 -11.44 3.33
N GLN A 506 -17.80 -11.28 3.02
CA GLN A 506 -17.30 -10.12 2.28
C GLN A 506 -17.99 -9.97 0.91
N ALA A 507 -18.35 -11.06 0.25
CA ALA A 507 -19.04 -11.01 -1.04
C ALA A 507 -20.44 -10.37 -0.98
N LEU A 508 -21.16 -10.51 0.15
CA LEU A 508 -22.51 -9.95 0.29
C LEU A 508 -22.51 -8.60 1.01
N LEU A 509 -21.72 -8.49 2.09
CA LEU A 509 -21.71 -7.30 2.95
C LEU A 509 -20.54 -6.36 2.63
N GLY A 510 -19.57 -6.79 1.83
CA GLY A 510 -18.45 -5.94 1.41
C GLY A 510 -18.82 -4.95 0.31
N GLU A 511 -19.75 -5.32 -0.59
CA GLU A 511 -20.25 -4.49 -1.68
C GLU A 511 -21.73 -4.15 -1.51
N GLY A 512 -22.13 -2.91 -1.80
CA GLY A 512 -23.55 -2.50 -1.83
C GLY A 512 -24.29 -2.38 -0.49
N TRP A 513 -23.75 -2.86 0.63
CA TRP A 513 -24.41 -2.78 1.96
C TRP A 513 -24.32 -1.39 2.61
N ASP A 514 -25.45 -0.82 3.04
CA ASP A 514 -25.50 0.48 3.72
C ASP A 514 -26.04 0.32 5.15
N ALA A 515 -25.17 0.48 6.14
CA ALA A 515 -25.52 0.41 7.56
C ALA A 515 -24.75 1.48 8.37
N PRO A 516 -25.21 2.74 8.34
CA PRO A 516 -24.51 3.85 9.02
C PRO A 516 -24.39 3.66 10.54
N ALA A 517 -25.26 2.84 11.13
CA ALA A 517 -25.24 2.53 12.57
C ALA A 517 -24.00 1.75 13.02
N LEU A 518 -23.26 1.09 12.12
CA LEU A 518 -22.09 0.26 12.47
C LEU A 518 -20.99 1.06 13.16
N ASN A 519 -20.57 0.68 14.36
CA ASN A 519 -19.50 1.34 15.10
C ASN A 519 -18.30 0.44 15.39
N ALA A 520 -18.34 -0.83 14.98
CA ALA A 520 -17.18 -1.72 14.97
C ALA A 520 -17.17 -2.61 13.72
N LEU A 521 -16.00 -2.84 13.15
CA LEU A 521 -15.82 -3.73 12.00
C LEU A 521 -14.60 -4.63 12.23
N VAL A 522 -14.76 -5.94 12.03
CA VAL A 522 -13.65 -6.89 12.03
C VAL A 522 -13.49 -7.49 10.64
N LEU A 523 -12.32 -7.26 10.04
CA LEU A 523 -11.92 -7.90 8.80
C LEU A 523 -11.20 -9.22 9.12
N ALA A 524 -11.96 -10.31 9.16
CA ALA A 524 -11.45 -11.60 9.62
C ALA A 524 -10.51 -12.27 8.60
N SER A 525 -10.66 -11.96 7.32
CA SER A 525 -9.81 -12.48 6.24
C SER A 525 -8.78 -11.46 5.75
N ASN A 526 -7.56 -11.94 5.53
CA ASN A 526 -6.45 -11.19 4.94
C ASN A 526 -6.38 -11.31 3.41
N ALA A 527 -7.27 -12.08 2.79
CA ALA A 527 -7.24 -12.35 1.34
C ALA A 527 -7.88 -11.24 0.48
N ALA A 528 -8.61 -10.30 1.09
CA ALA A 528 -9.23 -9.20 0.37
C ALA A 528 -8.18 -8.23 -0.20
N SER A 529 -8.35 -7.84 -1.46
CA SER A 529 -7.56 -6.76 -2.06
C SER A 529 -7.69 -5.47 -1.24
N PHE A 530 -6.67 -4.60 -1.33
CA PHE A 530 -6.68 -3.28 -0.68
C PHE A 530 -7.99 -2.52 -0.96
N MET A 531 -8.42 -2.50 -2.23
CA MET A 531 -9.63 -1.80 -2.68
C MET A 531 -10.88 -2.29 -1.93
N LEU A 532 -11.05 -3.61 -1.81
CA LEU A 532 -12.16 -4.21 -1.08
C LEU A 532 -12.12 -3.85 0.41
N SER A 533 -10.93 -3.89 1.03
CA SER A 533 -10.76 -3.50 2.44
C SER A 533 -11.09 -2.02 2.68
N ASN A 534 -10.71 -1.13 1.76
CA ASN A 534 -11.03 0.30 1.86
C ASN A 534 -12.54 0.55 1.71
N GLN A 535 -13.21 -0.16 0.81
CA GLN A 535 -14.67 -0.08 0.66
C GLN A 535 -15.41 -0.58 1.90
N MET A 536 -14.97 -1.72 2.47
CA MET A 536 -15.53 -2.25 3.72
C MET A 536 -15.34 -1.28 4.88
N ARG A 537 -14.14 -0.71 5.04
CA ARG A 537 -13.83 0.31 6.06
C ARG A 537 -14.73 1.54 5.91
N GLY A 538 -14.88 2.04 4.68
CA GLY A 538 -15.72 3.19 4.32
C GLY A 538 -17.20 3.06 4.69
N ARG A 539 -17.71 1.83 4.92
CA ARG A 539 -19.09 1.60 5.39
C ARG A 539 -19.21 1.79 6.90
N ALA A 540 -18.25 1.27 7.66
CA ALA A 540 -18.26 1.36 9.12
C ALA A 540 -18.06 2.80 9.62
N ILE A 541 -17.29 3.61 8.88
CA ILE A 541 -16.93 4.98 9.30
C ILE A 541 -17.94 6.06 8.88
N ARG A 542 -19.11 5.71 8.33
CA ARG A 542 -20.16 6.69 8.02
C ARG A 542 -20.71 7.36 9.28
N THR A 543 -21.18 8.60 9.21
CA THR A 543 -21.91 9.18 10.34
C THR A 543 -23.29 8.52 10.51
N ASP A 544 -23.72 8.36 11.75
CA ASP A 544 -25.06 7.90 12.10
C ASP A 544 -25.86 9.14 12.51
N PRO A 545 -26.89 9.57 11.76
CA PRO A 545 -27.70 10.73 12.13
C PRO A 545 -28.38 10.57 13.50
N ALA A 546 -28.68 9.34 13.91
CA ALA A 546 -29.23 9.07 15.23
C ALA A 546 -28.18 9.18 16.34
N ARG A 547 -26.88 9.14 15.99
CA ARG A 547 -25.73 9.19 16.93
C ARG A 547 -24.57 10.00 16.34
N PRO A 548 -24.63 11.34 16.43
CA PRO A 548 -23.59 12.22 15.90
C PRO A 548 -22.20 12.00 16.50
N ASP A 549 -22.12 11.62 17.77
CA ASP A 549 -20.86 11.38 18.50
C ASP A 549 -20.26 9.98 18.24
N LYS A 550 -20.78 9.26 17.25
CA LYS A 550 -20.29 7.93 16.88
C LYS A 550 -18.79 7.99 16.56
N VAL A 551 -18.04 7.09 17.19
CA VAL A 551 -16.67 6.74 16.81
C VAL A 551 -16.68 5.32 16.27
N ALA A 552 -15.92 5.01 15.22
CA ALA A 552 -15.84 3.67 14.65
C ALA A 552 -14.46 3.01 14.86
N ASN A 553 -14.44 1.78 15.34
CA ASN A 553 -13.21 0.98 15.46
C ASN A 553 -13.15 -0.04 14.32
N ILE A 554 -12.02 -0.14 13.64
CA ILE A 554 -11.79 -1.10 12.55
C ILE A 554 -10.65 -2.02 12.92
N TRP A 555 -10.94 -3.31 13.00
CA TRP A 555 -10.03 -4.33 13.47
C TRP A 555 -9.49 -5.16 12.31
N HIS A 556 -8.17 -5.27 12.27
CA HIS A 556 -7.42 -6.13 11.37
C HIS A 556 -6.76 -7.24 12.16
N LEU A 557 -6.78 -8.46 11.61
CA LEU A 557 -6.17 -9.62 12.26
C LEU A 557 -4.85 -9.96 11.59
N ALA A 558 -3.79 -10.14 12.37
CA ALA A 558 -2.50 -10.55 11.87
C ALA A 558 -2.06 -11.84 12.54
N THR A 559 -1.70 -12.85 11.75
CA THR A 559 -1.03 -14.02 12.31
C THR A 559 0.48 -13.78 12.29
N ARG A 560 1.12 -13.82 13.46
CA ARG A 560 2.57 -13.79 13.59
C ARG A 560 3.09 -15.21 13.38
N ASP A 561 4.05 -15.33 12.47
CA ASP A 561 4.91 -16.50 12.40
C ASP A 561 6.17 -16.23 13.25
N PRO A 562 6.32 -16.84 14.44
CA PRO A 562 7.51 -16.67 15.27
C PRO A 562 8.77 -17.26 14.61
N THR A 563 8.59 -18.01 13.53
CA THR A 563 9.61 -18.77 12.82
C THR A 563 10.01 -18.11 11.50
N ALA A 564 9.37 -17.00 11.14
CA ALA A 564 9.62 -16.27 9.90
C ALA A 564 11.09 -15.87 9.78
N LEU A 565 11.61 -16.00 8.56
CA LEU A 565 12.92 -15.46 8.19
C LEU A 565 12.78 -13.93 8.03
N GLU A 566 13.82 -13.17 8.37
CA GLU A 566 13.81 -11.70 8.25
C GLU A 566 13.41 -11.28 6.82
N GLY A 567 12.42 -10.38 6.71
CA GLY A 567 11.90 -9.92 5.41
C GLY A 567 10.87 -10.84 4.73
N HIS A 568 10.53 -12.00 5.32
CA HIS A 568 9.63 -13.00 4.73
C HIS A 568 8.45 -13.38 5.67
N GLY A 569 7.74 -12.40 6.24
CA GLY A 569 6.52 -12.65 7.02
C GLY A 569 5.26 -12.45 6.19
N GLY A 570 4.43 -13.47 5.95
CA GLY A 570 3.36 -13.32 4.95
C GLY A 570 2.13 -12.56 5.41
N ASP A 571 1.54 -12.86 6.58
CA ASP A 571 0.34 -12.15 7.05
C ASP A 571 0.66 -10.71 7.51
N VAL A 572 1.83 -10.49 8.12
CA VAL A 572 2.29 -9.16 8.53
C VAL A 572 2.64 -8.30 7.31
N THR A 573 3.43 -8.77 6.35
CA THR A 573 3.76 -7.95 5.17
C THR A 573 2.53 -7.64 4.31
N ARG A 574 1.53 -8.54 4.26
CA ARG A 574 0.21 -8.22 3.66
C ARG A 574 -0.48 -7.07 4.39
N LEU A 575 -0.43 -7.07 5.73
CA LEU A 575 -0.97 -5.99 6.55
C LEU A 575 -0.23 -4.66 6.30
N GLU A 576 1.10 -4.66 6.25
CA GLU A 576 1.91 -3.45 5.99
C GLU A 576 1.54 -2.81 4.64
N ARG A 577 1.44 -3.62 3.59
CA ARG A 577 1.00 -3.17 2.25
C ARG A 577 -0.43 -2.64 2.26
N ARG A 578 -1.32 -3.19 3.11
CA ARG A 578 -2.70 -2.71 3.23
C ARG A 578 -2.75 -1.35 3.91
N PHE A 579 -1.95 -1.16 4.96
CA PHE A 579 -1.93 0.08 5.74
C PHE A 579 -1.21 1.24 5.03
N SER A 580 -0.33 0.99 4.07
CA SER A 580 0.37 2.04 3.31
C SER A 580 -0.57 3.00 2.57
N MET A 581 -1.85 2.65 2.43
CA MET A 581 -2.85 3.45 1.73
C MET A 581 -4.02 3.89 2.64
N PHE A 582 -3.95 3.59 3.95
CA PHE A 582 -5.00 3.97 4.91
C PHE A 582 -4.57 5.18 5.73
N ASP A 583 -5.13 6.33 5.40
CA ASP A 583 -5.03 7.53 6.25
C ASP A 583 -5.67 7.27 7.61
N GLY A 584 -4.97 7.63 8.67
CA GLY A 584 -5.53 7.68 10.01
C GLY A 584 -4.56 8.30 11.01
N ILE A 585 -4.98 8.36 12.26
CA ILE A 585 -4.22 9.04 13.30
C ILE A 585 -3.02 8.19 13.73
N ALA A 586 -1.88 8.85 13.92
CA ALA A 586 -0.71 8.27 14.56
C ALA A 586 -0.91 8.11 16.08
N GLU A 587 -0.62 6.92 16.59
CA GLU A 587 -0.78 6.56 18.01
C GLU A 587 0.39 7.02 18.90
N ASP A 588 1.43 7.63 18.31
CA ASP A 588 2.60 8.15 19.02
C ASP A 588 2.37 9.52 19.68
N GLY A 589 1.15 10.05 19.62
CA GLY A 589 0.77 11.32 20.24
C GLY A 589 1.18 12.57 19.46
N SER A 590 1.80 12.42 18.28
CA SER A 590 2.19 13.53 17.39
C SER A 590 1.01 14.36 16.86
N ALA A 591 -0.22 13.89 17.03
CA ALA A 591 -1.44 14.48 16.45
C ALA A 591 -1.35 14.64 14.92
N VAL A 592 -0.58 13.79 14.25
CA VAL A 592 -0.48 13.75 12.79
C VAL A 592 -1.46 12.72 12.22
N ILE A 593 -2.06 13.04 11.08
CA ILE A 593 -2.80 12.07 10.27
C ILE A 593 -1.90 11.67 9.11
N GLU A 594 -1.54 10.39 9.05
CA GLU A 594 -0.65 9.82 8.04
C GLU A 594 -1.14 8.43 7.59
N ASN A 595 -0.58 7.92 6.49
CA ASN A 595 -0.75 6.53 6.07
C ASN A 595 0.42 5.63 6.55
N GLY A 596 0.23 4.32 6.46
CA GLY A 596 1.25 3.32 6.81
C GLY A 596 1.06 2.67 8.18
N ILE A 597 1.58 1.45 8.32
CA ILE A 597 1.48 0.64 9.54
C ILE A 597 2.22 1.29 10.73
N ALA A 598 3.25 2.09 10.43
CA ALA A 598 4.10 2.75 11.43
C ALA A 598 3.32 3.70 12.36
N ARG A 599 2.14 4.17 11.93
CA ARG A 599 1.23 5.01 12.71
C ARG A 599 0.57 4.27 13.87
N ILE A 600 0.43 2.95 13.78
CA ILE A 600 -0.14 2.10 14.83
C ILE A 600 0.89 1.81 15.93
N GLY A 601 2.19 1.97 15.65
CA GLY A 601 3.24 1.75 16.64
C GLY A 601 3.40 0.28 17.07
N LEU A 602 3.11 -0.66 16.17
CA LEU A 602 3.26 -2.09 16.45
C LEU A 602 4.73 -2.48 16.54
N ASP A 603 5.19 -2.78 17.76
CA ASP A 603 6.50 -3.38 17.99
C ASP A 603 6.38 -4.90 18.00
N LEU A 604 6.53 -5.51 16.83
CA LEU A 604 6.42 -6.97 16.66
C LEU A 604 7.49 -7.77 17.41
N ALA A 605 8.50 -7.12 18.00
CA ALA A 605 9.46 -7.78 18.89
C ALA A 605 8.80 -8.20 20.22
N GLN A 606 7.76 -7.49 20.66
CA GLN A 606 7.07 -7.79 21.91
C GLN A 606 6.17 -9.03 21.81
N PRO A 607 5.83 -9.67 22.95
CA PRO A 607 4.87 -10.78 22.97
C PRO A 607 3.48 -10.35 22.48
N ALA A 608 2.79 -11.22 21.72
CA ALA A 608 1.47 -10.92 21.16
C ALA A 608 0.44 -10.55 22.24
N ALA A 609 0.49 -11.20 23.41
CA ALA A 609 -0.39 -10.90 24.54
C ALA A 609 -0.29 -9.43 25.00
N THR A 610 0.94 -8.92 25.17
CA THR A 610 1.19 -7.53 25.59
C THR A 610 0.70 -6.54 24.54
N LEU A 611 1.02 -6.79 23.26
CA LEU A 611 0.56 -5.95 22.15
C LEU A 611 -0.96 -5.88 22.07
N ASN A 612 -1.63 -7.02 22.24
CA ASN A 612 -3.09 -7.09 22.21
C ASN A 612 -3.73 -6.40 23.41
N GLU A 613 -3.16 -6.54 24.61
CA GLU A 613 -3.68 -5.87 25.80
C GLU A 613 -3.64 -4.35 25.63
N ASP A 614 -2.51 -3.81 25.16
CA ASP A 614 -2.35 -2.39 24.88
C ASP A 614 -3.33 -1.91 23.80
N THR A 615 -3.48 -2.69 22.72
CA THR A 615 -4.40 -2.37 21.63
C THR A 615 -5.86 -2.37 22.09
N LEU A 616 -6.28 -3.38 22.85
CA LEU A 616 -7.63 -3.48 23.41
C LEU A 616 -7.92 -2.36 24.40
N ARG A 617 -6.93 -2.00 25.24
CA ARG A 617 -7.04 -0.86 26.18
C ARG A 617 -7.26 0.46 25.45
N ARG A 618 -6.54 0.70 24.35
CA ARG A 618 -6.72 1.90 23.52
C ARG A 618 -8.09 1.90 22.83
N ALA A 619 -8.50 0.77 22.27
CA ALA A 619 -9.78 0.63 21.58
C ALA A 619 -11.01 0.81 22.50
N TYR A 620 -10.87 0.45 23.78
CA TYR A 620 -11.91 0.61 24.80
C TYR A 620 -12.29 2.09 25.01
N VAL A 621 -11.33 3.01 24.99
CA VAL A 621 -11.55 4.44 25.31
C VAL A 621 -11.74 5.29 24.04
N ARG A 622 -12.90 5.15 23.39
CA ARG A 622 -13.22 5.82 22.11
C ARG A 622 -13.19 7.35 22.14
N ARG A 623 -13.41 7.97 23.31
CA ARG A 623 -13.32 9.44 23.47
C ARG A 623 -11.94 9.98 23.08
N ILE A 624 -10.87 9.22 23.37
CA ILE A 624 -9.50 9.61 23.02
C ILE A 624 -9.35 9.68 21.50
N THR A 625 -9.92 8.73 20.75
CA THR A 625 -9.92 8.76 19.28
C THR A 625 -10.59 10.03 18.74
N ALA A 626 -11.78 10.38 19.26
CA ALA A 626 -12.48 11.60 18.85
C ALA A 626 -11.70 12.88 19.20
N GLU A 627 -11.03 12.93 20.35
CA GLU A 627 -10.18 14.05 20.76
C GLU A 627 -8.92 14.17 19.92
N SER A 628 -8.29 13.04 19.58
CA SER A 628 -7.14 13.02 18.69
C SER A 628 -7.53 13.50 17.29
N TRP A 629 -8.69 13.09 16.74
CA TRP A 629 -9.20 13.64 15.48
C TRP A 629 -9.40 15.16 15.58
N ARG A 630 -10.04 15.65 16.64
CA ARG A 630 -10.24 17.10 16.84
C ARG A 630 -8.92 17.87 16.94
N ARG A 631 -7.92 17.34 17.66
CA ARG A 631 -6.59 17.96 17.78
C ARG A 631 -5.83 17.96 16.45
N SER A 632 -5.79 16.81 15.77
CA SER A 632 -5.12 16.67 14.48
C SER A 632 -5.74 17.52 13.39
N LEU A 633 -7.07 17.63 13.35
CA LEU A 633 -7.77 18.48 12.40
C LEU A 633 -7.66 19.96 12.75
N GLY A 634 -7.68 20.30 14.05
CA GLY A 634 -7.61 21.68 14.55
C GLY A 634 -6.23 22.33 14.42
N ALA A 635 -5.15 21.53 14.31
CA ALA A 635 -3.82 22.02 13.95
C ALA A 635 -3.73 22.43 12.46
N GLY A 636 -4.68 22.01 11.62
CA GLY A 636 -4.74 22.37 10.22
C GLY A 636 -5.33 23.77 10.00
N THR A 637 -4.75 24.55 9.08
CA THR A 637 -5.32 25.83 8.65
C THR A 637 -6.71 25.65 8.00
N ALA A 638 -7.45 26.74 7.77
CA ALA A 638 -8.72 26.69 7.03
C ALA A 638 -8.59 26.02 5.64
N ARG A 639 -7.37 25.92 5.09
CA ARG A 639 -7.02 25.28 3.81
C ARG A 639 -6.22 23.96 3.96
N ALA A 640 -6.14 23.37 5.15
CA ALA A 640 -5.44 22.11 5.36
C ALA A 640 -6.01 21.00 4.47
N GLN A 641 -5.10 20.20 3.90
CA GLN A 641 -5.42 19.15 2.93
C GLN A 641 -4.48 17.97 3.08
N THR A 642 -4.93 16.78 2.68
CA THR A 642 -4.03 15.63 2.55
C THR A 642 -3.04 15.93 1.43
N ARG A 643 -1.75 15.83 1.74
CA ARG A 643 -0.64 16.04 0.80
C ARG A 643 0.25 14.82 0.78
N GLU A 644 0.81 14.53 -0.39
CA GLU A 644 1.86 13.53 -0.50
C GLU A 644 3.18 14.09 0.01
N VAL A 645 3.91 13.23 0.70
CA VAL A 645 5.18 13.53 1.38
C VAL A 645 6.18 12.45 1.03
N ALA A 646 7.37 12.87 0.60
CA ALA A 646 8.51 11.96 0.53
C ALA A 646 9.17 11.91 1.91
N GLU A 647 9.08 10.76 2.60
CA GLU A 647 9.72 10.56 3.89
C GLU A 647 11.06 9.87 3.71
N VAL A 648 12.13 10.54 4.13
CA VAL A 648 13.50 10.01 4.06
C VAL A 648 13.88 9.41 5.41
N SER A 649 14.18 8.10 5.43
CA SER A 649 14.71 7.40 6.60
C SER A 649 16.21 7.62 6.68
N GLY A 650 16.63 8.58 7.51
CA GLY A 650 18.04 8.92 7.68
C GLY A 650 18.75 7.89 8.56
N ASP A 651 19.27 6.82 7.97
CA ASP A 651 20.24 5.98 8.68
C ASP A 651 21.64 6.63 8.57
N THR A 652 22.01 7.38 9.61
CA THR A 652 23.31 8.06 9.71
C THR A 652 24.48 7.10 9.98
N GLY A 653 24.28 5.79 9.79
CA GLY A 653 25.20 4.72 10.18
C GLY A 653 26.56 4.68 9.47
N SER A 654 26.72 5.24 8.28
CA SER A 654 28.03 5.15 7.57
C SER A 654 29.11 6.07 8.13
N ALA A 655 28.73 7.18 8.80
CA ALA A 655 29.69 8.15 9.32
C ALA A 655 30.09 7.91 10.80
N SER A 656 29.23 7.25 11.58
CA SER A 656 29.47 6.97 13.01
C SER A 656 30.59 5.94 13.24
N VAL A 657 30.75 4.99 12.30
CA VAL A 657 31.80 3.96 12.34
C VAL A 657 33.19 4.57 12.17
N TYR A 658 33.35 5.54 11.28
CA TYR A 658 34.64 6.21 11.05
C TYR A 658 35.00 7.20 12.15
N LEU A 659 34.03 8.00 12.65
CA LEU A 659 34.29 8.90 13.77
C LEU A 659 34.69 8.11 15.03
N ARG A 660 34.05 6.95 15.29
CA ARG A 660 34.44 6.03 16.37
C ARG A 660 35.84 5.46 16.16
N GLY A 661 36.19 4.99 14.96
CA GLY A 661 37.53 4.46 14.67
C GLY A 661 38.64 5.52 14.82
N THR A 662 38.40 6.74 14.32
CA THR A 662 39.36 7.84 14.43
C THR A 662 39.44 8.38 15.87
N LEU A 663 38.31 8.56 16.58
CA LEU A 663 38.30 8.93 18.00
C LEU A 663 38.93 7.85 18.88
N GLN A 664 38.64 6.57 18.63
CA GLN A 664 39.27 5.46 19.36
C GLN A 664 40.78 5.45 19.13
N SER A 665 41.26 5.60 17.88
CA SER A 665 42.70 5.67 17.62
C SER A 665 43.37 6.90 18.26
N THR A 666 42.68 8.04 18.31
CA THR A 666 43.18 9.29 18.91
C THR A 666 43.17 9.23 20.44
N VAL A 667 42.14 8.62 21.05
CA VAL A 667 42.04 8.36 22.48
C VAL A 667 43.02 7.28 22.91
N LEU A 668 43.23 6.22 22.12
CA LEU A 668 44.20 5.17 22.42
C LEU A 668 45.64 5.71 22.32
N ALA A 669 45.92 6.60 21.36
CA ALA A 669 47.21 7.29 21.25
C ALA A 669 47.44 8.27 22.41
N SER A 670 46.42 9.02 22.84
CA SER A 670 46.54 9.97 23.95
C SER A 670 46.60 9.29 25.33
N VAL A 671 45.85 8.21 25.53
CA VAL A 671 45.93 7.35 26.72
C VAL A 671 47.26 6.58 26.75
N GLY A 672 47.71 6.04 25.62
CA GLY A 672 49.00 5.37 25.51
C GLY A 672 50.19 6.30 25.81
N GLY A 673 50.11 7.55 25.34
CA GLY A 673 51.05 8.61 25.70
C GLY A 673 51.02 8.94 27.18
N ALA A 674 49.83 9.18 27.75
CA ALA A 674 49.67 9.53 29.17
C ALA A 674 50.13 8.41 30.13
N VAL A 675 49.85 7.14 29.80
CA VAL A 675 50.29 5.97 30.58
C VAL A 675 51.81 5.80 30.53
N MET A 676 52.44 6.02 29.36
CA MET A 676 53.91 6.04 29.28
C MET A 676 54.53 7.18 30.10
N THR A 677 53.96 8.38 30.03
CA THR A 677 54.45 9.54 30.81
C THR A 677 54.31 9.30 32.31
N ALA A 678 53.18 8.75 32.77
CA ALA A 678 52.97 8.40 34.17
C ALA A 678 53.93 7.29 34.63
N GLY A 679 54.15 6.25 33.80
CA GLY A 679 55.07 5.15 34.11
C GLY A 679 56.55 5.57 34.19
N LEU A 680 56.98 6.52 33.35
CA LEU A 680 58.35 7.07 33.37
C LEU A 680 58.56 8.07 34.53
N SER A 681 57.51 8.80 34.93
CA SER A 681 57.54 9.73 36.07
C SER A 681 57.69 9.01 37.41
N VAL A 682 57.07 7.83 37.57
CA VAL A 682 57.21 6.99 38.78
C VAL A 682 58.62 6.36 38.88
N ARG A 683 59.35 6.22 37.77
CA ARG A 683 60.73 5.67 37.72
C ARG A 683 61.83 6.74 37.82
N GLY A 684 61.50 8.02 38.02
CA GLY A 684 62.47 9.10 38.23
C GLY A 684 63.25 9.55 36.99
N LEU A 685 62.83 9.15 35.79
CA LEU A 685 63.46 9.55 34.52
C LEU A 685 62.75 10.80 33.95
N THR A 686 63.03 11.97 34.54
CA THR A 686 62.35 13.23 34.18
C THR A 686 62.67 13.74 32.77
N ASP A 687 63.87 13.48 32.25
CA ASP A 687 64.25 13.94 30.90
C ASP A 687 63.52 13.18 29.78
N LEU A 688 63.27 11.87 29.95
CA LEU A 688 62.52 11.06 28.98
C LEU A 688 61.02 11.36 28.99
N GLY A 689 60.45 11.70 30.15
CA GLY A 689 59.05 12.12 30.27
C GLY A 689 58.75 13.41 29.48
N THR A 690 59.71 14.33 29.44
CA THR A 690 59.59 15.59 28.70
C THR A 690 59.61 15.35 27.18
N VAL A 691 60.47 14.45 26.70
CA VAL A 691 60.53 14.05 25.28
C VAL A 691 59.24 13.32 24.86
N ALA A 692 58.70 12.45 25.72
CA ALA A 692 57.42 11.78 25.46
C ALA A 692 56.23 12.76 25.43
N ALA A 693 56.21 13.77 26.31
CA ALA A 693 55.20 14.83 26.30
C ALA A 693 55.29 15.72 25.05
N ILE A 694 56.50 16.08 24.61
CA ILE A 694 56.73 16.80 23.36
C ILE A 694 56.32 15.95 22.15
N GLY A 695 56.65 14.65 22.14
CA GLY A 695 56.23 13.71 21.10
C GLY A 695 54.70 13.53 21.04
N GLY A 696 54.03 13.45 22.18
CA GLY A 696 52.56 13.40 22.26
C GLY A 696 51.91 14.70 21.80
N GLY A 697 52.46 15.86 22.20
CA GLY A 697 52.00 17.17 21.74
C GLY A 697 52.21 17.39 20.24
N ALA A 698 53.36 16.96 19.70
CA ALA A 698 53.66 17.00 18.27
C ALA A 698 52.76 16.06 17.47
N GLY A 699 52.47 14.86 18.00
CA GLY A 699 51.51 13.93 17.40
C GLY A 699 50.08 14.50 17.34
N MET A 700 49.66 15.23 18.37
CA MET A 700 48.37 15.91 18.41
C MET A 700 48.31 17.10 17.44
N LEU A 701 49.39 17.89 17.35
CA LEU A 701 49.53 18.97 16.36
C LEU A 701 49.59 18.45 14.93
N TYR A 702 50.20 17.28 14.69
CA TYR A 702 50.20 16.62 13.39
C TYR A 702 48.81 16.06 13.00
N ALA A 703 48.02 15.61 13.97
CA ALA A 703 46.66 15.09 13.73
C ALA A 703 45.59 16.19 13.59
N LEU A 704 45.83 17.39 14.14
CA LEU A 704 44.92 18.53 14.11
C LEU A 704 44.45 18.95 12.69
N PRO A 705 45.33 19.05 11.68
CA PRO A 705 44.92 19.29 10.30
C PRO A 705 44.00 18.19 9.75
N GLY A 706 44.23 16.92 10.11
CA GLY A 706 43.39 15.78 9.71
C GLY A 706 42.01 15.83 10.35
N LEU A 707 41.93 16.17 11.64
CA LEU A 707 40.67 16.36 12.38
C LEU A 707 39.90 17.59 11.89
N TRP A 708 40.58 18.72 11.69
CA TRP A 708 39.99 19.94 11.14
C TRP A 708 39.45 19.71 9.74
N ASN A 709 40.21 19.03 8.88
CA ASN A 709 39.76 18.70 7.54
C ASN A 709 38.62 17.67 7.56
N SER A 710 38.63 16.69 8.47
CA SER A 710 37.51 15.74 8.64
C SER A 710 36.24 16.41 9.15
N ALA A 711 36.36 17.35 10.10
CA ALA A 711 35.26 18.20 10.57
C ALA A 711 34.76 19.16 9.47
N ARG A 712 35.68 19.74 8.69
CA ARG A 712 35.36 20.58 7.53
C ARG A 712 34.71 19.77 6.41
N LEU A 713 35.14 18.55 6.15
CA LEU A 713 34.52 17.60 5.23
C LEU A 713 33.14 17.16 5.74
N TRP A 714 32.95 17.00 7.05
CA TRP A 714 31.65 16.75 7.67
C TRP A 714 30.67 17.93 7.52
N LEU A 715 31.19 19.17 7.60
CA LEU A 715 30.44 20.41 7.37
C LEU A 715 30.16 20.68 5.88
N ARG A 716 31.08 20.33 4.97
CA ARG A 716 30.98 20.66 3.53
C ARG A 716 30.38 19.54 2.68
N ASN A 717 30.65 18.27 3.01
CA ASN A 717 30.24 17.08 2.26
C ASN A 717 29.19 16.24 3.04
N GLY A 718 28.14 16.91 3.53
CA GLY A 718 26.98 16.19 4.07
C GLY A 718 26.39 15.19 3.07
N THR A 719 25.81 14.10 3.56
CA THR A 719 25.01 13.18 2.73
C THR A 719 23.90 13.96 2.00
N LEU A 720 23.36 13.41 0.90
CA LEU A 720 22.27 14.08 0.16
C LEU A 720 21.07 14.38 1.08
N GLU A 721 20.89 13.57 2.12
CA GLU A 721 19.92 13.71 3.22
C GLU A 721 20.09 15.00 4.04
N ARG A 722 21.29 15.60 4.06
CA ARG A 722 21.55 16.92 4.67
C ARG A 722 21.23 18.08 3.73
N ARG A 723 21.13 17.82 2.42
CA ARG A 723 20.84 18.81 1.37
C ARG A 723 19.47 18.58 0.71
N LEU A 724 18.53 17.91 1.40
CA LEU A 724 17.20 17.57 0.86
C LEU A 724 16.47 18.78 0.28
N ARG A 725 16.57 19.95 0.93
CA ARG A 725 15.98 21.19 0.41
C ARG A 725 16.56 21.58 -0.96
N GLN A 726 17.88 21.56 -1.12
CA GLN A 726 18.54 21.89 -2.38
C GLN A 726 18.21 20.88 -3.48
N VAL A 727 18.12 19.59 -3.12
CA VAL A 727 17.72 18.52 -4.04
C VAL A 727 16.28 18.73 -4.51
N ALA A 728 15.37 19.06 -3.59
CA ALA A 728 13.99 19.39 -3.91
C ALA A 728 13.89 20.63 -4.81
N GLU A 729 14.70 21.67 -4.57
CA GLU A 729 14.75 22.88 -5.41
C GLU A 729 15.18 22.57 -6.84
N VAL A 730 16.26 21.80 -7.00
CA VAL A 730 16.75 21.37 -8.33
C VAL A 730 15.68 20.55 -9.04
N LEU A 731 14.97 19.69 -8.31
CA LEU A 731 13.93 18.84 -8.87
C LEU A 731 12.70 19.65 -9.31
N VAL A 732 12.21 20.58 -8.48
CA VAL A 732 11.11 21.48 -8.83
C VAL A 732 11.45 22.32 -10.06
N GLU A 733 12.67 22.89 -10.10
CA GLU A 733 13.10 23.69 -11.25
C GLU A 733 13.20 22.84 -12.53
N GLY A 734 13.74 21.62 -12.44
CA GLY A 734 13.80 20.69 -13.56
C GLY A 734 12.40 20.30 -14.06
N LEU A 735 11.50 19.92 -13.15
CA LEU A 735 10.15 19.48 -13.50
C LEU A 735 9.32 20.63 -14.10
N ALA A 736 9.45 21.85 -13.59
CA ALA A 736 8.77 23.02 -14.16
C ALA A 736 9.25 23.32 -15.59
N ARG A 737 10.56 23.20 -15.88
CA ARG A 737 11.12 23.47 -17.23
C ARG A 737 10.62 22.49 -18.29
N VAL A 738 10.42 21.23 -17.93
CA VAL A 738 9.90 20.21 -18.85
C VAL A 738 8.38 20.21 -18.96
N GLY A 739 7.69 21.14 -18.28
CA GLY A 739 6.23 21.20 -18.23
C GLY A 739 5.58 20.07 -17.45
N ALA A 740 6.35 19.39 -16.58
CA ALA A 740 5.80 18.36 -15.68
C ALA A 740 5.13 18.97 -14.44
N LEU A 741 5.34 20.26 -14.19
CA LEU A 741 4.59 21.05 -13.21
C LEU A 741 3.75 22.10 -13.93
N SER A 742 2.56 22.37 -13.42
CA SER A 742 1.57 23.29 -14.00
C SER A 742 1.98 24.78 -13.91
N ARG A 743 2.88 25.14 -12.99
CA ARG A 743 3.30 26.52 -12.73
C ARG A 743 4.82 26.68 -12.88
N PRO A 744 5.33 27.92 -13.03
CA PRO A 744 6.77 28.16 -12.99
C PRO A 744 7.35 27.84 -11.61
N ALA A 745 8.64 27.46 -11.57
CA ALA A 745 9.35 27.05 -10.36
C ALA A 745 9.26 28.07 -9.21
N SER A 746 9.19 29.37 -9.52
CA SER A 746 9.06 30.46 -8.52
C SER A 746 7.74 30.46 -7.75
N ALA A 747 6.71 29.78 -8.26
CA ALA A 747 5.42 29.65 -7.59
C ALA A 747 5.44 28.60 -6.46
N TYR A 748 6.48 27.76 -6.40
CA TYR A 748 6.56 26.66 -5.44
C TYR A 748 7.44 27.00 -4.23
N THR A 749 6.98 26.64 -3.04
CA THR A 749 7.74 26.73 -1.79
C THR A 749 8.01 25.33 -1.25
N ILE A 750 9.26 25.01 -0.91
CA ILE A 750 9.65 23.70 -0.40
C ILE A 750 9.66 23.71 1.13
N ARG A 751 8.96 22.74 1.75
CA ARG A 751 9.02 22.49 3.18
C ARG A 751 9.76 21.19 3.47
N VAL A 752 10.57 21.22 4.52
CA VAL A 752 11.26 20.04 5.06
C VAL A 752 10.96 20.00 6.55
N GLU A 753 10.24 18.98 6.99
CA GLU A 753 9.81 18.79 8.38
C GLU A 753 10.51 17.56 8.97
N GLU A 754 10.94 17.64 10.23
CA GLU A 754 11.53 16.51 10.95
C GLU A 754 10.46 15.83 11.82
N SER A 755 10.30 14.52 11.66
CA SER A 755 9.45 13.67 12.50
C SER A 755 10.13 13.33 13.82
N LEU A 756 9.35 13.08 14.87
CA LEU A 756 9.82 12.64 16.20
C LEU A 756 10.69 11.37 16.14
N LYS A 757 10.56 10.56 15.08
CA LYS A 757 11.35 9.35 14.84
C LYS A 757 12.67 9.60 14.07
N GLY A 758 13.09 10.86 13.91
CA GLY A 758 14.34 11.24 13.22
C GLY A 758 14.29 11.16 11.69
N LYS A 759 13.09 11.01 11.11
CA LYS A 759 12.86 10.99 9.67
C LYS A 759 12.57 12.40 9.12
N ARG A 760 12.85 12.63 7.85
CA ARG A 760 12.64 13.94 7.19
C ARG A 760 11.58 13.86 6.11
N ALA A 761 10.51 14.62 6.28
CA ALA A 761 9.40 14.78 5.33
C ALA A 761 9.68 15.96 4.39
N VAL A 762 9.60 15.76 3.07
CA VAL A 762 9.78 16.81 2.06
C VAL A 762 8.49 17.01 1.27
N THR A 763 8.02 18.25 1.19
CA THR A 763 6.79 18.65 0.46
C THR A 763 6.97 19.94 -0.33
N ILE A 764 6.10 20.16 -1.32
CA ILE A 764 6.00 21.40 -2.08
C ILE A 764 4.64 22.07 -1.88
N GLU A 765 4.62 23.39 -1.76
CA GLU A 765 3.42 24.23 -1.68
C GLU A 765 3.34 25.15 -2.90
N GLY A 766 2.14 25.57 -3.30
CA GLY A 766 1.94 26.55 -4.38
C GLY A 766 1.58 25.98 -5.75
N GLY A 767 1.50 24.66 -5.89
CA GLY A 767 1.04 23.94 -7.09
C GLY A 767 -0.31 23.22 -6.95
N THR A 768 -0.69 22.52 -8.02
CA THR A 768 -1.80 21.56 -8.01
C THR A 768 -1.41 20.26 -7.28
N ARG A 769 -2.36 19.35 -7.04
CA ARG A 769 -2.03 18.03 -6.47
C ARG A 769 -1.23 17.16 -7.44
N ALA A 770 -1.53 17.24 -8.73
CA ALA A 770 -0.74 16.58 -9.77
C ALA A 770 0.73 17.00 -9.70
N ASP A 771 1.02 18.28 -9.44
CA ASP A 771 2.39 18.78 -9.23
C ASP A 771 3.05 18.13 -8.01
N GLY A 772 2.33 18.02 -6.89
CA GLY A 772 2.81 17.38 -5.67
C GLY A 772 3.14 15.90 -5.88
N HIS A 773 2.27 15.17 -6.56
CA HIS A 773 2.47 13.77 -6.92
C HIS A 773 3.66 13.58 -7.87
N ALA A 774 3.75 14.39 -8.92
CA ALA A 774 4.86 14.37 -9.86
C ALA A 774 6.20 14.65 -9.15
N PHE A 775 6.22 15.60 -8.22
CA PHE A 775 7.38 15.90 -7.40
C PHE A 775 7.77 14.72 -6.48
N VAL A 776 6.83 14.19 -5.69
CA VAL A 776 7.12 13.09 -4.74
C VAL A 776 7.57 11.83 -5.48
N GLY A 777 6.92 11.49 -6.60
CA GLY A 777 7.33 10.38 -7.46
C GLY A 777 8.75 10.56 -7.98
N ALA A 778 9.06 11.72 -8.57
CA ALA A 778 10.39 12.01 -9.08
C ALA A 778 11.46 12.07 -7.96
N PHE A 779 11.10 12.55 -6.77
CA PHE A 779 11.99 12.60 -5.61
C PHE A 779 12.30 11.21 -5.06
N ALA A 780 11.28 10.34 -5.00
CA ALA A 780 11.42 8.94 -4.62
C ALA A 780 12.25 8.15 -5.64
N GLU A 781 12.08 8.39 -6.94
CA GLU A 781 12.94 7.79 -7.97
C GLU A 781 14.40 8.19 -7.78
N LEU A 782 14.66 9.49 -7.60
CA LEU A 782 16.00 10.08 -7.49
C LEU A 782 16.81 9.54 -6.29
N LEU A 783 16.15 9.38 -5.14
CA LEU A 783 16.75 8.97 -3.87
C LEU A 783 16.55 7.49 -3.55
N GLY A 784 15.69 6.81 -4.28
CA GLY A 784 15.38 5.40 -4.13
C GLY A 784 16.47 4.48 -4.69
N PRO A 785 16.27 3.16 -4.57
CA PRO A 785 17.17 2.18 -5.17
C PRO A 785 17.22 2.35 -6.69
N VAL A 786 18.40 2.17 -7.28
CA VAL A 786 18.57 2.26 -8.73
C VAL A 786 17.92 1.03 -9.39
N GLU A 787 16.86 1.24 -10.16
CA GLU A 787 16.19 0.17 -10.92
C GLU A 787 16.66 0.14 -12.38
N ASN A 788 15.83 0.54 -13.35
CA ASN A 788 16.16 0.58 -14.77
C ASN A 788 15.92 1.98 -15.39
N PRO A 789 16.58 3.04 -14.87
CA PRO A 789 16.40 4.38 -15.37
C PRO A 789 17.05 4.54 -16.76
N ARG A 790 16.55 5.50 -17.55
CA ARG A 790 17.14 5.81 -18.86
C ARG A 790 18.47 6.55 -18.74
N TYR A 791 18.62 7.38 -17.70
CA TYR A 791 19.85 8.08 -17.38
C TYR A 791 20.19 7.96 -15.89
N ILE A 792 21.47 7.99 -15.57
CA ILE A 792 21.99 7.99 -14.19
C ILE A 792 22.91 9.18 -14.01
N LEU A 793 22.81 9.85 -12.87
CA LEU A 793 23.79 10.81 -12.39
C LEU A 793 24.88 10.08 -11.61
N LYS A 794 26.10 10.15 -12.11
CA LYS A 794 27.30 9.65 -11.44
C LYS A 794 28.02 10.83 -10.78
N ARG A 795 28.05 10.84 -9.45
CA ARG A 795 28.84 11.81 -8.68
C ARG A 795 30.18 11.20 -8.30
N GLU A 796 31.26 11.92 -8.55
CA GLU A 796 32.62 11.51 -8.17
C GLU A 796 33.22 12.58 -7.25
N ASP A 797 33.29 12.28 -5.96
CA ASP A 797 33.96 13.14 -5.00
C ASP A 797 35.39 12.63 -4.79
N LYS A 798 36.37 13.44 -5.17
CA LYS A 798 37.80 13.18 -4.98
C LYS A 798 38.35 14.14 -3.94
N ALA A 799 38.65 13.65 -2.74
CA ALA A 799 39.31 14.44 -1.71
C ALA A 799 40.32 13.59 -0.93
N LEU A 800 41.58 14.05 -0.87
CA LEU A 800 42.67 13.54 -0.02
C LEU A 800 42.76 11.99 0.06
N GLY A 801 42.83 11.32 -1.10
CA GLY A 801 42.99 9.86 -1.18
C GLY A 801 41.69 9.05 -1.10
N PHE A 802 40.56 9.68 -0.78
CA PHE A 802 39.26 9.03 -0.76
C PHE A 802 38.48 9.33 -2.06
N HIS A 803 38.03 8.26 -2.71
CA HIS A 803 37.26 8.31 -3.94
C HIS A 803 35.85 7.79 -3.68
N ARG A 804 34.89 8.69 -3.48
CA ARG A 804 33.48 8.30 -3.29
C ARG A 804 32.72 8.45 -4.61
N ILE A 805 32.11 7.35 -5.07
CA ILE A 805 31.22 7.36 -6.23
C ILE A 805 29.79 7.12 -5.76
N ASP A 806 28.90 8.09 -5.94
CA ASP A 806 27.48 7.92 -5.67
C ASP A 806 26.71 7.91 -7.00
N TYR A 807 25.70 7.04 -7.10
CA TYR A 807 24.83 6.92 -8.27
C TYR A 807 23.41 7.32 -7.89
N HIS A 808 22.81 8.21 -8.68
CA HIS A 808 21.43 8.64 -8.51
C HIS A 808 20.68 8.45 -9.82
N THR A 809 19.41 8.05 -9.77
CA THR A 809 18.61 7.95 -10.98
C THR A 809 18.24 9.34 -11.48
N VAL A 810 18.09 9.51 -12.80
CA VAL A 810 17.39 10.68 -13.33
C VAL A 810 15.91 10.32 -13.42
N PRO A 811 15.01 11.08 -12.77
CA PRO A 811 13.59 10.77 -12.78
C PRO A 811 13.02 10.64 -14.20
N GLN A 812 12.05 9.76 -14.38
CA GLN A 812 11.49 9.44 -15.70
C GLN A 812 10.94 10.68 -16.40
N ALA A 813 10.30 11.59 -15.65
CA ALA A 813 9.79 12.87 -16.15
C ALA A 813 10.87 13.74 -16.82
N LEU A 814 12.10 13.71 -16.29
CA LEU A 814 13.26 14.47 -16.76
C LEU A 814 14.12 13.69 -17.75
N ALA A 815 13.83 12.41 -17.94
CA ALA A 815 14.59 11.50 -18.80
C ALA A 815 13.95 11.30 -20.19
N LYS A 816 12.85 11.99 -20.52
CA LYS A 816 12.11 11.81 -21.78
C LYS A 816 12.92 12.25 -23.01
N ARG A 817 13.57 13.41 -22.96
CA ARG A 817 14.49 13.87 -24.02
C ARG A 817 15.92 13.95 -23.47
N LYS A 818 16.89 13.96 -24.38
CA LYS A 818 18.31 14.09 -24.00
C LYS A 818 18.59 15.48 -23.42
N GLU A 819 18.05 16.51 -24.07
CA GLU A 819 18.16 17.92 -23.68
C GLU A 819 17.66 18.13 -22.23
N ASP A 820 16.47 17.61 -21.90
CA ASP A 820 15.89 17.68 -20.55
C ASP A 820 16.82 17.12 -19.46
N ALA A 821 17.50 16.01 -19.75
CA ALA A 821 18.41 15.36 -18.81
C ALA A 821 19.74 16.12 -18.67
N GLU A 822 20.21 16.77 -19.75
CA GLU A 822 21.40 17.63 -19.74
C GLU A 822 21.11 18.94 -18.98
N ASP A 823 19.92 19.52 -19.15
CA ASP A 823 19.46 20.68 -18.39
C ASP A 823 19.36 20.37 -16.89
N PHE A 824 18.81 19.20 -16.54
CA PHE A 824 18.78 18.74 -15.14
C PHE A 824 20.20 18.57 -14.56
N LEU A 825 21.15 18.05 -15.35
CA LEU A 825 22.55 17.96 -14.94
C LEU A 825 23.16 19.35 -14.68
N ALA A 826 22.85 20.35 -15.51
CA ALA A 826 23.33 21.71 -15.34
C ALA A 826 22.81 22.32 -14.03
N LEU A 827 21.51 22.16 -13.74
CA LEU A 827 20.90 22.57 -12.48
C LEU A 827 21.54 21.89 -11.26
N TRP A 828 21.73 20.57 -11.36
CA TRP A 828 22.37 19.77 -10.32
C TRP A 828 23.80 20.25 -10.05
N THR A 829 24.57 20.47 -11.11
CA THR A 829 25.98 20.90 -11.02
C THR A 829 26.11 22.27 -10.38
N HIS A 830 25.17 23.17 -10.68
CA HIS A 830 25.13 24.51 -10.12
C HIS A 830 24.79 24.53 -8.62
N ARG A 831 23.78 23.76 -8.16
CA ARG A 831 23.27 23.85 -6.78
C ARG A 831 23.81 22.78 -5.81
N ILE A 832 24.15 21.59 -6.29
CA ILE A 832 24.51 20.44 -5.45
C ILE A 832 26.01 20.15 -5.55
N GLY A 833 26.51 19.92 -6.77
CA GLY A 833 27.92 19.64 -7.02
C GLY A 833 28.17 18.87 -8.31
N ALA A 834 29.44 18.69 -8.67
CA ALA A 834 29.85 18.07 -9.93
C ALA A 834 29.30 16.64 -10.10
N ALA A 835 28.57 16.41 -11.19
CA ALA A 835 28.08 15.09 -11.57
C ALA A 835 28.29 14.86 -13.08
N ARG A 836 28.14 13.61 -13.51
CA ARG A 836 28.14 13.23 -14.92
C ARG A 836 26.86 12.47 -15.25
N LEU A 837 26.22 12.85 -16.35
CA LEU A 837 25.07 12.14 -16.88
C LEU A 837 25.53 10.93 -17.70
N VAL A 838 24.97 9.76 -17.42
CA VAL A 838 25.29 8.51 -18.12
C VAL A 838 24.03 7.95 -18.76
N PHE A 839 24.05 7.76 -20.09
CA PHE A 839 22.96 7.13 -20.82
C PHE A 839 23.05 5.60 -20.75
N VAL A 840 22.06 5.00 -20.08
CA VAL A 840 22.09 3.59 -19.66
C VAL A 840 21.94 2.61 -20.83
N ARG A 841 21.33 2.99 -21.95
CA ARG A 841 21.12 2.06 -23.07
C ARG A 841 22.38 1.82 -23.93
N SER A 842 23.44 2.56 -23.70
CA SER A 842 24.74 2.29 -24.33
C SER A 842 25.46 1.12 -23.64
N LYS A 843 26.35 0.41 -24.34
CA LYS A 843 27.17 -0.67 -23.72
C LYS A 843 27.93 -0.17 -22.50
N HIS A 844 28.48 1.05 -22.55
CA HIS A 844 29.14 1.67 -21.39
C HIS A 844 28.16 1.98 -20.25
N GLY A 845 26.99 2.55 -20.56
CA GLY A 845 25.98 2.90 -19.56
C GLY A 845 25.33 1.71 -18.88
N ARG A 846 25.13 0.60 -19.61
CA ARG A 846 24.68 -0.69 -19.09
C ARG A 846 25.59 -1.19 -17.95
N ARG A 847 26.90 -1.08 -18.15
CA ARG A 847 27.89 -1.40 -17.11
C ARG A 847 27.81 -0.46 -15.92
N VAL A 848 27.65 0.84 -16.14
CA VAL A 848 27.48 1.81 -15.05
C VAL A 848 26.22 1.52 -14.23
N LEU A 849 25.12 1.15 -14.88
CA LEU A 849 23.89 0.75 -14.20
C LEU A 849 24.12 -0.50 -13.33
N LEU A 850 24.79 -1.53 -13.85
CA LEU A 850 25.13 -2.71 -13.04
C LEU A 850 25.91 -2.36 -11.78
N ARG A 851 26.89 -1.45 -11.89
CA ARG A 851 27.65 -0.94 -10.73
C ARG A 851 26.78 -0.21 -9.72
N ALA A 852 25.85 0.61 -10.21
CA ALA A 852 24.91 1.33 -9.36
C ALA A 852 23.98 0.36 -8.61
N ARG A 853 23.43 -0.66 -9.29
CA ARG A 853 22.57 -1.68 -8.69
C ARG A 853 23.33 -2.53 -7.68
N ALA A 854 24.54 -2.98 -8.01
CA ALA A 854 25.38 -3.77 -7.11
C ALA A 854 25.66 -3.02 -5.80
N LYS A 855 26.03 -1.74 -5.89
CA LYS A 855 26.27 -0.89 -4.71
C LYS A 855 25.00 -0.65 -3.90
N SER A 856 23.85 -0.49 -4.56
CA SER A 856 22.55 -0.37 -3.89
C SER A 856 22.13 -1.66 -3.19
N LEU A 857 22.48 -2.83 -3.74
CA LEU A 857 22.22 -4.14 -3.15
C LEU A 857 23.17 -4.44 -1.98
N ALA A 858 24.47 -4.12 -2.12
CA ALA A 858 25.50 -4.32 -1.10
C ALA A 858 25.35 -3.39 0.12
N ALA A 859 24.76 -2.20 -0.07
CA ALA A 859 24.36 -1.34 1.04
C ALA A 859 23.22 -1.92 1.91
N GLY A 860 22.68 -3.09 1.52
CA GLY A 860 21.58 -3.80 2.16
C GLY A 860 20.30 -3.01 2.00
N LEU A 861 19.41 -3.42 1.08
CA LEU A 861 18.05 -2.92 0.73
C LEU A 861 17.30 -2.05 1.77
N ARG A 862 17.91 -0.95 2.21
CA ARG A 862 17.36 0.02 3.15
C ARG A 862 16.63 1.02 2.29
N ARG A 863 15.30 0.98 2.35
CA ARG A 863 14.42 1.94 1.68
C ARG A 863 14.76 3.34 2.20
N PRO A 864 15.48 4.19 1.45
CA PRO A 864 15.89 5.49 1.97
C PRO A 864 14.71 6.44 1.94
N VAL A 865 13.77 6.24 1.01
CA VAL A 865 12.61 7.12 0.79
C VAL A 865 11.34 6.30 0.61
N GLU A 866 10.33 6.59 1.43
CA GLU A 866 8.98 6.06 1.29
C GLU A 866 8.02 7.20 0.93
N ARG A 867 7.10 6.92 0.00
CA ARG A 867 6.00 7.83 -0.33
C ARG A 867 4.90 7.66 0.71
N ARG A 868 4.49 8.77 1.34
CA ARG A 868 3.43 8.82 2.35
C ARG A 868 2.41 9.90 2.01
N SER A 869 1.22 9.76 2.57
CA SER A 869 0.19 10.80 2.56
C SER A 869 0.07 11.34 3.98
N MET A 870 0.10 12.65 4.14
CA MET A 870 -0.01 13.34 5.43
C MET A 870 -0.99 14.51 5.36
N TRP A 871 -1.76 14.73 6.43
CA TRP A 871 -2.59 15.93 6.58
C TRP A 871 -1.75 17.11 7.06
N LEU A 872 -1.64 18.17 6.24
CA LEU A 872 -0.84 19.37 6.50
C LEU A 872 -1.66 20.66 6.37
#